data_AF-A0AA88D405-F1
#
_entry.id   AF-A0AA88D405-F1
#
_cell.length_a   1.000
_cell.length_b   1.000
_cell.length_c   1.000
_cell.angle_alpha   90.00
_cell.angle_beta   90.00
_cell.angle_gamma   90.00
#
_symmetry.space_group_name_H-M   'P 1'
#
loop_
_entity.id
_entity.type
_entity.pdbx_description
1 polymer ?
#
loop_
_entity_poly.entity_id
_entity_poly.type
_entity_poly.pdbx_seq_one_letter_code
_entity_poly.pdbx_strand_id
1 'polypeptide(L)'
;MPMLSAILYGASSVDTVHILTLHGVVPEVAAYLLPLCEVFGSLEPTLSTKSNKADDPSVYMVFSLAFLFLLRLWKFYRPPLEQCVTEQARAVGGELSLEYLLSLHNNRTVFFQNETNSNPDHIENVSDNATYVHSYPKLRSWHWQNRSCIVSTISVLSSESPIHQLANKILNMIYLKMTKSGSTLGNSSTTSSSGSSTSAGEDAFQRPIQVPAWEVLEAIPFVLEAILTACAHGRLSSRDLTTGLRDLVEFLPASLAAIISYFSAEITRGVWKSVLMNGIDWPSPAAILPLVQSEIKEILAATGVSIPNYPSDVSQIMLPLPMAALVSLTITFKLEKNLEYIHAVAGPALESCASNGPWPGIPAVGSLWAQKVRRWHYFIVFSCSRSVFRQNKECVAQLLRSCFTAFLGSVPVLTPSLSCQSGVNGLLGSTITDRNVHPIVAPGFLYLRSCQLIQDVLYVNDVIVRLVTEFARSSALTCESTDNPRLKSSQASLCLATVRASEVGTLGASLICVSGGFRLVQELYRETIPTWLLSGKETKHREVSAVSRVVEGYALAYLLILSGSFMWSLDDKLPNWVLTKRVCIVGNHMDFLAGVLVGKIALACHPTTWKAYVSCLVGLMVNFAPAWIQEVKLKTLRTLASGLRGWHECELALALLERGGVAAIGSAAELSVALSMWYFCLTGFAVTELLLILEATSRTLSYIRKLRRGLRMTVRVFSGIILSPTRLTKKKSPSLHPFDFYFCAE
;
A
#
# COMPACT_ATOMS: atom_id res chain seq x y z
N MET A 1 -20.15 -2.77 -5.41
CA MET A 1 -19.93 -4.16 -4.95
C MET A 1 -19.94 -5.27 -6.02
N PRO A 2 -20.57 -5.19 -7.21
CA PRO A 2 -20.58 -6.33 -8.16
C PRO A 2 -19.24 -6.56 -8.89
N MET A 3 -18.39 -5.53 -9.00
CA MET A 3 -17.08 -5.64 -9.64
C MET A 3 -16.04 -6.31 -8.74
N LEU A 4 -16.02 -6.00 -7.43
CA LEU A 4 -15.09 -6.63 -6.49
C LEU A 4 -15.39 -8.13 -6.36
N SER A 5 -16.65 -8.53 -6.27
CA SER A 5 -17.02 -9.95 -6.22
C SER A 5 -16.63 -10.70 -7.50
N ALA A 6 -16.80 -10.08 -8.68
CA ALA A 6 -16.34 -10.66 -9.94
C ALA A 6 -14.81 -10.83 -10.00
N ILE A 7 -14.06 -9.83 -9.50
CA ILE A 7 -12.59 -9.89 -9.42
C ILE A 7 -12.14 -10.98 -8.44
N LEU A 8 -12.75 -11.07 -7.26
CA LEU A 8 -12.41 -12.07 -6.25
C LEU A 8 -12.73 -13.50 -6.73
N TYR A 9 -13.75 -13.68 -7.56
CA TYR A 9 -14.09 -14.97 -8.17
C TYR A 9 -13.05 -15.41 -9.23
N GLY A 10 -12.47 -14.46 -9.95
CA GLY A 10 -11.43 -14.72 -10.96
C GLY A 10 -9.99 -14.74 -10.42
N ALA A 11 -9.76 -14.26 -9.20
CA ALA A 11 -8.44 -14.14 -8.60
C ALA A 11 -7.97 -15.43 -7.90
N SER A 12 -6.65 -15.62 -7.80
CA SER A 12 -6.10 -16.71 -7.00
C SER A 12 -6.39 -16.48 -5.51
N SER A 13 -6.44 -17.56 -4.71
CA SER A 13 -6.59 -17.45 -3.25
C SER A 13 -5.50 -16.60 -2.61
N VAL A 14 -4.31 -16.53 -3.21
CA VAL A 14 -3.20 -15.66 -2.80
C VAL A 14 -3.56 -14.18 -3.00
N ASP A 15 -4.06 -13.87 -4.19
CA ASP A 15 -4.38 -12.51 -4.62
C ASP A 15 -5.63 -11.96 -3.95
N THR A 16 -6.63 -12.80 -3.70
CA THR A 16 -7.86 -12.44 -2.97
C THR A 16 -7.55 -11.81 -1.62
N VAL A 17 -6.64 -12.39 -0.83
CA VAL A 17 -6.29 -11.80 0.48
C VAL A 17 -5.54 -10.48 0.34
N HIS A 18 -4.64 -10.38 -0.65
CA HIS A 18 -3.94 -9.13 -0.91
C HIS A 18 -4.91 -8.01 -1.32
N ILE A 19 -5.87 -8.32 -2.19
CA ILE A 19 -6.94 -7.40 -2.60
C ILE A 19 -7.80 -6.99 -1.41
N LEU A 20 -8.25 -7.94 -0.58
CA LEU A 20 -9.01 -7.65 0.65
C LEU A 20 -8.23 -6.75 1.62
N THR A 21 -6.90 -6.95 1.72
CA THR A 21 -6.01 -6.14 2.55
C THR A 21 -5.90 -4.72 2.03
N LEU A 22 -5.75 -4.53 0.72
CA LEU A 22 -5.69 -3.21 0.09
C LEU A 22 -7.02 -2.44 0.23
N HIS A 23 -8.15 -3.14 0.17
CA HIS A 23 -9.46 -2.54 0.40
C HIS A 23 -9.81 -2.36 1.88
N GLY A 24 -8.95 -2.82 2.80
CA GLY A 24 -9.17 -2.70 4.22
C GLY A 24 -10.33 -3.53 4.78
N VAL A 25 -10.83 -4.55 4.07
CA VAL A 25 -12.01 -5.37 4.46
C VAL A 25 -11.62 -6.53 5.40
N VAL A 26 -10.36 -6.59 5.83
CA VAL A 26 -9.82 -7.65 6.67
C VAL A 26 -10.52 -7.74 8.05
N PRO A 27 -10.79 -6.63 8.77
CA PRO A 27 -11.50 -6.68 10.05
C PRO A 27 -12.90 -7.30 9.94
N GLU A 28 -13.64 -6.98 8.88
CA GLU A 28 -14.98 -7.50 8.64
C GLU A 28 -14.94 -9.01 8.37
N VAL A 29 -14.04 -9.45 7.49
CA VAL A 29 -13.86 -10.89 7.20
C VAL A 29 -13.44 -11.65 8.46
N ALA A 30 -12.53 -11.08 9.27
CA ALA A 30 -12.12 -11.70 10.53
C ALA A 30 -13.29 -11.85 11.52
N ALA A 31 -14.15 -10.83 11.64
CA ALA A 31 -15.33 -10.87 12.50
C ALA A 31 -16.33 -11.97 12.09
N TYR A 32 -16.49 -12.23 10.78
CA TYR A 32 -17.34 -13.34 10.30
C TYR A 32 -16.72 -14.73 10.51
N LEU A 33 -15.39 -14.85 10.51
CA LEU A 33 -14.69 -16.13 10.69
C LEU A 33 -14.64 -16.58 12.15
N LEU A 34 -14.63 -15.65 13.11
CA LEU A 34 -14.53 -15.94 14.54
C LEU A 34 -15.69 -16.81 15.07
N PRO A 35 -16.98 -16.51 14.81
CA PRO A 35 -18.09 -17.38 15.18
C PRO A 35 -17.96 -18.79 14.60
N LEU A 36 -17.52 -18.90 13.34
CA LEU A 36 -17.31 -20.19 12.69
C LEU A 36 -16.22 -20.99 13.42
N CYS A 37 -15.10 -20.35 13.78
CA CYS A 37 -14.04 -21.00 14.53
C CYS A 37 -14.52 -21.45 15.93
N GLU A 38 -15.28 -20.61 16.64
CA GLU A 38 -15.79 -20.96 17.97
C GLU A 38 -16.76 -22.14 17.91
N VAL A 39 -17.75 -22.10 17.00
CA VAL A 39 -18.76 -23.16 16.86
C VAL A 39 -18.12 -24.46 16.41
N PHE A 40 -17.45 -24.47 15.25
CA PHE A 40 -16.91 -25.72 14.69
C PHE A 40 -15.72 -26.27 15.48
N GLY A 41 -14.93 -25.42 16.15
CA GLY A 41 -13.86 -25.88 17.02
C GLY A 41 -14.34 -26.47 18.34
N SER A 42 -15.56 -26.12 18.76
CA SER A 42 -16.20 -26.62 19.98
C SER A 42 -16.96 -27.94 19.80
N LEU A 43 -17.33 -28.28 18.57
CA LEU A 43 -18.07 -29.48 18.26
C LEU A 43 -17.17 -30.72 18.33
N GLU A 44 -17.68 -31.76 18.97
CA GLU A 44 -17.08 -33.10 18.88
C GLU A 44 -17.42 -33.68 17.50
N PRO A 45 -16.45 -34.22 16.75
CA PRO A 45 -16.74 -34.81 15.46
C PRO A 45 -17.57 -36.08 15.68
N THR A 46 -18.75 -36.14 15.06
CA THR A 46 -19.67 -37.27 15.19
C THR A 46 -19.11 -38.50 14.48
N LEU A 47 -19.27 -39.68 15.11
CA LEU A 47 -19.02 -40.96 14.46
C LEU A 47 -20.01 -41.11 13.30
N SER A 48 -19.55 -40.96 12.06
CA SER A 48 -20.41 -41.16 10.89
C SER A 48 -20.77 -42.65 10.78
N THR A 49 -21.90 -43.04 11.36
CA THR A 49 -22.60 -44.28 11.00
C THR A 49 -23.02 -44.13 9.54
N LYS A 50 -22.37 -44.88 8.65
CA LYS A 50 -22.68 -45.09 7.21
C LYS A 50 -23.90 -44.30 6.70
N SER A 51 -23.66 -43.10 6.19
CA SER A 51 -24.62 -42.37 5.36
C SER A 51 -23.90 -41.98 4.07
N ASN A 52 -24.29 -42.63 2.97
CA ASN A 52 -23.77 -42.44 1.61
C ASN A 52 -24.18 -41.06 1.05
N LYS A 53 -23.53 -39.98 1.48
CA LYS A 53 -23.39 -38.76 0.68
C LYS A 53 -21.93 -38.31 0.74
N ALA A 54 -21.26 -38.39 -0.40
CA ALA A 54 -19.80 -38.36 -0.51
C ALA A 54 -19.16 -36.96 -0.47
N ASP A 55 -19.86 -35.90 -0.04
CA ASP A 55 -19.35 -34.53 -0.20
C ASP A 55 -19.55 -33.58 1.00
N ASP A 56 -20.01 -34.05 2.17
CA ASP A 56 -20.17 -33.14 3.34
C ASP A 56 -18.82 -32.96 4.07
N PRO A 57 -18.29 -31.72 4.20
CA PRO A 57 -17.00 -31.48 4.84
C PRO A 57 -17.05 -31.82 6.34
N SER A 58 -16.04 -32.53 6.85
CA SER A 58 -15.95 -32.86 8.27
C SER A 58 -15.86 -31.60 9.15
N VAL A 59 -16.35 -31.68 10.39
CA VAL A 59 -16.28 -30.59 11.39
C VAL A 59 -14.87 -30.04 11.52
N TYR A 60 -13.86 -30.92 11.58
CA TYR A 60 -12.45 -30.53 11.62
C TYR A 60 -11.98 -29.82 10.35
N MET A 61 -12.49 -30.20 9.18
CA MET A 61 -12.15 -29.53 7.92
C MET A 61 -12.72 -28.11 7.88
N VAL A 62 -14.00 -27.94 8.23
CA VAL A 62 -14.65 -26.61 8.26
C VAL A 62 -13.94 -25.70 9.26
N PHE A 63 -13.68 -26.19 10.47
CA PHE A 63 -12.90 -25.48 11.48
C PHE A 63 -11.51 -25.11 10.96
N SER A 64 -10.78 -26.06 10.35
CA SER A 64 -9.42 -25.83 9.88
C SER A 64 -9.35 -24.80 8.75
N LEU A 65 -10.30 -24.82 7.82
CA LEU A 65 -10.38 -23.84 6.75
C LEU A 65 -10.65 -22.43 7.30
N ALA A 66 -11.63 -22.29 8.20
CA ALA A 66 -11.95 -21.01 8.81
C ALA A 66 -10.78 -20.46 9.63
N PHE A 67 -10.16 -21.30 10.46
CA PHE A 67 -9.09 -20.90 11.37
C PHE A 67 -7.78 -20.59 10.64
N LEU A 68 -7.38 -21.40 9.66
CA LEU A 68 -6.18 -21.13 8.85
C LEU A 68 -6.36 -19.87 7.99
N PHE A 69 -7.57 -19.61 7.49
CA PHE A 69 -7.87 -18.38 6.77
C PHE A 69 -7.85 -17.15 7.70
N LEU A 70 -8.40 -17.25 8.91
CA LEU A 70 -8.30 -16.21 9.93
C LEU A 70 -6.84 -15.93 10.30
N LEU A 71 -6.03 -16.98 10.53
CA LEU A 71 -4.61 -16.83 10.82
C LEU A 71 -3.86 -16.15 9.67
N ARG A 72 -4.21 -16.50 8.42
CA ARG A 72 -3.63 -15.87 7.23
C ARG A 72 -3.85 -14.37 7.22
N LEU A 73 -5.08 -13.95 7.49
CA LEU A 73 -5.49 -12.54 7.55
C LEU A 73 -4.86 -11.79 8.72
N TRP A 74 -4.75 -12.42 9.88
CA TRP A 74 -4.26 -11.77 11.10
C TRP A 74 -2.74 -11.73 11.20
N LYS A 75 -2.06 -12.85 10.90
CA LYS A 75 -0.62 -13.01 11.20
C LYS A 75 0.29 -12.67 10.02
N PHE A 76 -0.12 -13.01 8.80
CA PHE A 76 0.76 -12.94 7.63
C PHE A 76 0.45 -11.77 6.70
N TYR A 77 -0.79 -11.30 6.70
CA TYR A 77 -1.19 -10.12 5.95
C TYR A 77 -1.37 -8.95 6.90
N ARG A 78 -0.44 -8.01 6.84
CA ARG A 78 -0.54 -6.79 7.64
C ARG A 78 -1.32 -5.76 6.84
N PRO A 79 -2.51 -5.29 7.29
CA PRO A 79 -3.05 -4.06 6.73
C PRO A 79 -1.99 -2.94 6.88
N PRO A 80 -1.95 -1.98 5.93
CA PRO A 80 -1.13 -0.78 6.09
C PRO A 80 -1.42 -0.21 7.47
N LEU A 81 -0.44 -0.23 8.38
CA LEU A 81 -0.62 -0.03 9.82
C LEU A 81 -1.45 1.24 10.12
N GLU A 82 -2.74 1.07 10.41
CA GLU A 82 -3.60 2.09 11.00
C GLU A 82 -3.28 2.22 12.51
N GLN A 83 -2.02 2.54 12.88
CA GLN A 83 -1.68 2.83 14.26
C GLN A 83 -2.40 4.11 14.69
N CYS A 84 -3.61 3.93 15.21
CA CYS A 84 -4.44 5.02 15.66
C CYS A 84 -5.28 4.65 16.87
N VAL A 85 -4.72 3.85 17.77
CA VAL A 85 -5.23 3.72 19.14
C VAL A 85 -4.04 3.57 20.11
N THR A 86 -3.80 4.66 20.86
CA THR A 86 -3.14 4.71 22.17
C THR A 86 -1.62 4.96 22.19
N GLU A 87 -1.25 6.23 22.40
CA GLU A 87 0.06 6.66 22.95
C GLU A 87 0.41 6.01 24.30
N GLN A 88 -0.49 5.24 24.91
CA GLN A 88 -0.26 4.52 26.18
C GLN A 88 0.08 3.03 26.02
N ALA A 89 0.04 2.45 24.81
CA ALA A 89 0.43 1.06 24.60
C ALA A 89 1.75 1.01 23.84
N ARG A 90 2.85 1.16 24.58
CA ARG A 90 4.21 0.85 24.13
C ARG A 90 4.32 -0.67 23.91
N ALA A 91 3.65 -1.18 22.88
CA ALA A 91 3.81 -2.55 22.42
C ALA A 91 5.13 -2.60 21.63
N VAL A 92 6.17 -3.05 22.33
CA VAL A 92 7.43 -3.49 21.73
C VAL A 92 7.10 -4.56 20.67
N GLY A 93 7.32 -4.23 19.39
CA GLY A 93 7.15 -5.14 18.25
C GLY A 93 5.81 -5.00 17.54
N GLY A 94 5.85 -4.52 16.28
CA GLY A 94 4.68 -4.31 15.41
C GLY A 94 4.00 -5.59 14.92
N GLU A 95 3.45 -6.39 15.83
CA GLU A 95 2.59 -7.53 15.54
C GLU A 95 1.12 -7.11 15.69
N LEU A 96 0.33 -7.20 14.61
CA LEU A 96 -1.12 -6.97 14.69
C LEU A 96 -1.71 -8.04 15.61
N SER A 97 -2.44 -7.63 16.64
CA SER A 97 -3.16 -8.57 17.50
C SER A 97 -4.57 -8.82 16.97
N LEU A 98 -5.11 -10.00 17.25
CA LEU A 98 -6.51 -10.32 16.94
C LEU A 98 -7.47 -9.33 17.62
N GLU A 99 -7.12 -8.91 18.84
CA GLU A 99 -7.84 -7.89 19.62
C GLU A 99 -7.91 -6.54 18.88
N TYR A 100 -6.84 -6.17 18.18
CA TYR A 100 -6.79 -4.93 17.40
C TYR A 100 -7.70 -5.00 16.15
N LEU A 101 -7.73 -6.13 15.43
CA LEU A 101 -8.64 -6.31 14.29
C LEU A 101 -10.11 -6.19 14.71
N LEU A 102 -10.47 -6.77 15.86
CA LEU A 102 -11.83 -6.67 16.38
C LEU A 102 -12.19 -5.27 16.86
N SER A 103 -11.23 -4.56 17.48
CA SER A 103 -11.42 -3.15 17.83
C SER A 103 -11.68 -2.30 16.58
N LEU A 104 -10.96 -2.54 15.48
CA LEU A 104 -11.22 -1.88 14.19
C LEU A 104 -12.61 -2.19 13.66
N HIS A 105 -13.04 -3.46 13.69
CA HIS A 105 -14.37 -3.86 13.25
C HIS A 105 -15.48 -3.18 14.07
N ASN A 106 -15.37 -3.19 15.41
CA ASN A 106 -16.36 -2.58 16.29
C ASN A 106 -16.46 -1.06 16.09
N ASN A 107 -15.33 -0.39 15.86
CA ASN A 107 -15.32 1.04 15.54
C ASN A 107 -16.03 1.35 14.22
N ARG A 108 -16.00 0.42 13.25
CA ARG A 108 -16.68 0.55 11.95
C ARG A 108 -18.16 0.18 12.03
N THR A 109 -18.55 -0.82 12.79
CA THR A 109 -19.97 -1.20 12.95
C THR A 109 -20.76 -0.15 13.71
N VAL A 110 -20.20 0.39 14.79
CA VAL A 110 -20.77 1.54 15.53
C VAL A 110 -20.95 2.75 14.60
N PHE A 111 -20.08 2.91 13.61
CA PHE A 111 -20.20 3.98 12.62
C PHE A 111 -21.38 3.77 11.65
N PHE A 112 -21.51 2.60 11.04
CA PHE A 112 -22.61 2.31 10.11
C PHE A 112 -24.00 2.36 10.78
N GLN A 113 -24.09 2.00 12.07
CA GLN A 113 -25.33 2.11 12.84
C GLN A 113 -25.71 3.57 13.12
N ASN A 114 -24.73 4.43 13.43
CA ASN A 114 -24.99 5.86 13.64
C ASN A 114 -25.44 6.58 12.35
N GLU A 115 -25.02 6.12 11.16
CA GLU A 115 -25.55 6.64 9.88
C GLU A 115 -26.99 6.21 9.60
N THR A 116 -27.40 5.04 10.11
CA THR A 116 -28.75 4.47 9.87
C THR A 116 -29.77 4.95 10.91
N ASN A 117 -29.33 5.25 12.13
CA ASN A 117 -30.16 5.69 13.25
C ASN A 117 -30.36 7.22 13.29
N SER A 118 -30.77 7.81 12.17
CA SER A 118 -31.33 9.17 12.14
C SER A 118 -32.84 9.21 12.48
N ASN A 119 -33.44 8.07 12.86
CA ASN A 119 -34.81 7.99 13.39
C ASN A 119 -34.77 7.78 14.92
N PRO A 120 -35.52 8.56 15.73
CA PRO A 120 -35.37 8.54 17.19
C PRO A 120 -35.97 7.33 17.93
N ASP A 121 -36.65 6.42 17.24
CA ASP A 121 -37.59 5.49 17.90
C ASP A 121 -37.12 4.02 18.02
N HIS A 122 -35.87 3.69 17.70
CA HIS A 122 -35.33 2.34 17.95
C HIS A 122 -33.92 2.39 18.54
N ILE A 123 -33.86 2.45 19.87
CA ILE A 123 -32.65 2.11 20.63
C ILE A 123 -32.55 0.57 20.67
N GLU A 124 -32.06 -0.03 19.59
CA GLU A 124 -31.45 -1.37 19.70
C GLU A 124 -30.09 -1.22 20.38
N ASN A 125 -29.88 -2.02 21.43
CA ASN A 125 -28.74 -1.91 22.33
C ASN A 125 -27.40 -1.93 21.58
N VAL A 126 -26.54 -0.98 21.94
CA VAL A 126 -25.12 -0.85 21.52
C VAL A 126 -24.30 -2.14 21.74
N SER A 127 -24.83 -3.12 22.48
CA SER A 127 -24.16 -4.37 22.85
C SER A 127 -24.26 -5.51 21.84
N ASP A 128 -25.26 -5.56 20.98
CA ASP A 128 -25.56 -6.82 20.25
C ASP A 128 -24.68 -7.05 19.01
N ASN A 129 -24.02 -6.00 18.49
CA ASN A 129 -23.19 -6.08 17.27
C ASN A 129 -21.68 -5.90 17.51
N ALA A 130 -21.24 -5.65 18.74
CA ALA A 130 -19.81 -5.50 19.04
C ALA A 130 -19.17 -6.87 19.30
N THR A 131 -18.24 -7.28 18.43
CA THR A 131 -17.54 -8.56 18.55
C THR A 131 -16.23 -8.36 19.32
N TYR A 132 -16.13 -8.97 20.50
CA TYR A 132 -14.91 -8.96 21.30
C TYR A 132 -14.34 -10.38 21.37
N VAL A 133 -13.02 -10.52 21.55
CA VAL A 133 -12.41 -11.84 21.82
C VAL A 133 -13.05 -12.49 23.05
N HIS A 134 -13.50 -11.67 24.01
CA HIS A 134 -14.18 -12.12 25.22
C HIS A 134 -15.53 -12.79 24.98
N SER A 135 -16.15 -12.58 23.82
CA SER A 135 -17.40 -13.22 23.43
C SER A 135 -17.21 -14.70 23.03
N TYR A 136 -15.97 -15.14 22.80
CA TYR A 136 -15.62 -16.49 22.34
C TYR A 136 -14.69 -17.18 23.36
N PRO A 137 -15.24 -17.89 24.37
CA PRO A 137 -14.45 -18.39 25.49
C PRO A 137 -13.37 -19.40 25.12
N LYS A 138 -13.62 -20.32 24.16
CA LYS A 138 -12.63 -21.35 23.79
C LYS A 138 -11.50 -20.76 22.95
N LEU A 139 -11.84 -19.94 21.95
CA LEU A 139 -10.85 -19.20 21.17
C LEU A 139 -9.98 -18.28 22.06
N ARG A 140 -10.58 -17.62 23.05
CA ARG A 140 -9.85 -16.80 24.03
C ARG A 140 -8.85 -17.63 24.84
N SER A 141 -9.28 -18.77 25.38
CA SER A 141 -8.42 -19.68 26.15
C SER A 141 -7.20 -20.09 25.34
N TRP A 142 -7.43 -20.59 24.13
CA TRP A 142 -6.36 -20.97 23.21
C TRP A 142 -5.45 -19.79 22.85
N HIS A 143 -6.02 -18.63 22.52
CA HIS A 143 -5.25 -17.43 22.13
C HIS A 143 -4.30 -16.98 23.23
N TRP A 144 -4.77 -16.95 24.47
CA TRP A 144 -3.94 -16.57 25.62
C TRP A 144 -2.88 -17.61 25.93
N GLN A 145 -3.21 -18.90 25.89
CA GLN A 145 -2.21 -19.94 26.10
C GLN A 145 -1.13 -19.92 25.00
N ASN A 146 -1.53 -19.81 23.74
CA ASN A 146 -0.60 -19.73 22.63
C ASN A 146 0.31 -18.50 22.78
N ARG A 147 -0.25 -17.34 23.19
CA ARG A 147 0.54 -16.14 23.50
C ARG A 147 1.53 -16.37 24.65
N SER A 148 1.11 -17.04 25.73
CA SER A 148 2.02 -17.40 26.83
C SER A 148 3.15 -18.31 26.35
N CYS A 149 2.86 -19.32 25.51
CA CYS A 149 3.87 -20.20 24.92
C CYS A 149 4.83 -19.48 23.96
N ILE A 150 4.36 -18.42 23.29
CA ILE A 150 5.18 -17.56 22.40
C ILE A 150 6.06 -16.59 23.19
N VAL A 151 5.65 -16.16 24.39
CA VAL A 151 6.41 -15.21 25.21
C VAL A 151 7.41 -15.92 26.12
N SER A 152 7.02 -16.98 26.82
CA SER A 152 7.90 -17.78 27.69
C SER A 152 8.19 -19.17 27.11
N THR A 153 9.39 -19.70 27.36
CA THR A 153 9.68 -21.13 27.15
C THR A 153 8.73 -21.97 27.99
N ILE A 154 8.23 -23.06 27.42
CA ILE A 154 7.27 -23.93 28.12
C ILE A 154 7.97 -24.51 29.35
N SER A 155 7.55 -24.08 30.54
CA SER A 155 8.05 -24.66 31.78
C SER A 155 7.52 -26.09 31.89
N VAL A 156 8.42 -27.07 32.01
CA VAL A 156 8.10 -28.46 32.35
C VAL A 156 7.52 -28.48 33.77
N LEU A 157 6.21 -28.29 33.93
CA LEU A 157 5.57 -28.32 35.26
C LEU A 157 4.19 -29.02 35.26
N SER A 158 4.09 -29.98 36.18
CA SER A 158 2.94 -30.82 36.61
C SER A 158 2.26 -31.69 35.53
N SER A 159 2.61 -32.98 35.53
CA SER A 159 2.02 -34.05 34.69
C SER A 159 0.53 -34.35 34.95
N GLU A 160 -0.13 -33.59 35.83
CA GLU A 160 -1.50 -33.86 36.30
C GLU A 160 -2.57 -33.05 35.54
N SER A 161 -2.21 -32.10 34.67
CA SER A 161 -3.21 -31.33 33.93
C SER A 161 -3.85 -32.16 32.79
N PRO A 162 -5.18 -31.99 32.52
CA PRO A 162 -5.89 -32.75 31.48
C PRO A 162 -5.31 -32.51 30.08
N ILE A 163 -4.75 -31.33 29.83
CA ILE A 163 -4.09 -30.95 28.57
C ILE A 163 -2.80 -31.76 28.38
N HIS A 164 -2.05 -32.02 29.46
CA HIS A 164 -0.82 -32.84 29.38
C HIS A 164 -1.15 -34.31 29.15
N GLN A 165 -2.25 -34.81 29.72
CA GLN A 165 -2.74 -36.16 29.42
C GLN A 165 -3.15 -36.30 27.94
N LEU A 166 -3.82 -35.28 27.39
CA LEU A 166 -4.14 -35.22 25.97
C LEU A 166 -2.88 -35.13 25.10
N ALA A 167 -1.91 -34.30 25.46
CA ALA A 167 -0.61 -34.22 24.77
C ALA A 167 0.12 -35.57 24.77
N ASN A 168 0.13 -36.28 25.89
CA ASN A 168 0.69 -37.62 26.00
C ASN A 168 -0.07 -38.65 25.13
N LYS A 169 -1.40 -38.57 25.06
CA LYS A 169 -2.20 -39.40 24.15
C LYS A 169 -1.85 -39.11 22.68
N ILE A 170 -1.69 -37.84 22.30
CA ILE A 170 -1.28 -37.43 20.94
C ILE A 170 0.15 -37.92 20.65
N LEU A 171 1.08 -37.75 21.58
CA LEU A 171 2.45 -38.27 21.46
C LEU A 171 2.46 -39.79 21.26
N ASN A 172 1.72 -40.53 22.07
CA ASN A 172 1.62 -41.99 21.93
C ASN A 172 1.04 -42.39 20.57
N MET A 173 0.01 -41.70 20.07
CA MET A 173 -0.50 -41.91 18.72
C MET A 173 0.59 -41.72 17.65
N ILE A 174 1.35 -40.64 17.77
CA ILE A 174 2.44 -40.26 16.87
C ILE A 174 3.57 -41.33 16.90
N TYR A 175 4.07 -41.69 18.08
CA TYR A 175 5.13 -42.71 18.25
C TYR A 175 4.69 -44.12 17.81
N LEU A 176 3.44 -44.49 18.07
CA LEU A 176 2.92 -45.83 17.73
C LEU A 176 2.70 -46.01 16.21
N LYS A 177 2.46 -44.92 15.48
CA LYS A 177 2.44 -44.91 14.02
C LYS A 177 3.84 -44.94 13.41
N MET A 178 4.80 -44.20 13.99
CA MET A 178 6.20 -44.22 13.56
C MET A 178 6.81 -45.62 13.64
N THR A 179 6.57 -46.32 14.74
CA THR A 179 7.09 -47.68 14.97
C THR A 179 6.48 -48.74 14.05
N LYS A 180 5.23 -48.56 13.60
CA LYS A 180 4.56 -49.47 12.64
C LYS A 180 4.97 -49.26 11.18
N SER A 181 5.40 -48.06 10.80
CA SER A 181 5.83 -47.79 9.42
C SER A 181 7.18 -48.45 9.07
N GLY A 182 7.99 -48.79 10.08
CA GLY A 182 9.33 -49.39 9.92
C GLY A 182 9.38 -50.92 9.80
N SER A 183 8.29 -51.67 10.01
CA SER A 183 8.32 -53.14 10.10
C SER A 183 7.90 -53.90 8.83
N THR A 184 8.03 -53.29 7.65
CA THR A 184 7.79 -53.98 6.36
C THR A 184 9.09 -54.21 5.58
N LEU A 185 10.08 -54.82 6.23
CA LEU A 185 11.23 -55.44 5.55
C LEU A 185 11.73 -56.64 6.37
N GLY A 186 11.42 -57.85 5.90
CA GLY A 186 11.99 -59.10 6.43
C GLY A 186 11.05 -60.30 6.38
N ASN A 187 11.27 -61.18 5.40
CA ASN A 187 10.65 -62.50 5.30
C ASN A 187 10.93 -63.35 6.55
N SER A 188 9.92 -64.09 7.05
CA SER A 188 10.07 -65.53 7.32
C SER A 188 8.71 -66.22 7.40
N SER A 189 8.52 -67.20 6.53
CA SER A 189 7.55 -68.28 6.62
C SER A 189 7.80 -69.17 7.85
N THR A 190 6.76 -69.57 8.58
CA THR A 190 6.19 -70.94 8.69
C THR A 190 5.39 -71.17 10.00
N THR A 191 4.19 -71.77 9.82
CA THR A 191 3.45 -72.73 10.69
C THR A 191 2.82 -72.32 12.04
N SER A 192 1.49 -72.15 11.98
CA SER A 192 0.41 -72.78 12.78
C SER A 192 0.56 -73.06 14.28
N SER A 193 -0.33 -72.47 15.10
CA SER A 193 -1.20 -73.20 16.05
C SER A 193 -2.34 -72.33 16.58
N SER A 194 -3.54 -72.91 16.56
CA SER A 194 -4.82 -72.44 17.13
C SER A 194 -4.85 -72.36 18.66
N GLY A 195 -5.58 -71.40 19.24
CA GLY A 195 -6.03 -71.51 20.63
C GLY A 195 -6.47 -70.22 21.33
N SER A 196 -7.77 -70.15 21.62
CA SER A 196 -8.46 -69.44 22.71
C SER A 196 -8.48 -67.90 22.77
N SER A 197 -9.71 -67.41 22.70
CA SER A 197 -10.21 -66.11 23.10
C SER A 197 -9.96 -65.77 24.57
N THR A 198 -9.30 -64.65 24.83
CA THR A 198 -9.59 -63.78 25.98
C THR A 198 -9.60 -62.33 25.49
N SER A 199 -10.71 -61.67 25.77
CA SER A 199 -11.05 -60.29 25.49
C SER A 199 -10.08 -59.32 26.16
N ALA A 200 -9.23 -58.65 25.38
CA ALA A 200 -8.57 -57.37 25.73
C ALA A 200 -7.75 -56.91 24.51
N GLY A 201 -8.38 -56.27 23.52
CA GLY A 201 -7.64 -55.92 22.31
C GLY A 201 -8.21 -54.82 21.41
N GLU A 202 -9.38 -54.23 21.70
CA GLU A 202 -10.02 -53.29 20.76
C GLU A 202 -10.02 -51.81 21.21
N ASP A 203 -9.60 -51.47 22.43
CA ASP A 203 -9.63 -50.07 22.91
C ASP A 203 -8.38 -49.23 22.61
N ALA A 204 -7.30 -49.81 22.09
CA ALA A 204 -6.04 -49.09 21.85
C ALA A 204 -5.95 -48.40 20.47
N PHE A 205 -6.97 -48.54 19.60
CA PHE A 205 -6.91 -48.15 18.19
C PHE A 205 -7.71 -46.91 17.81
N GLN A 206 -8.38 -46.28 18.77
CA GLN A 206 -9.11 -45.07 18.48
C GLN A 206 -8.12 -43.90 18.49
N ARG A 207 -7.91 -43.27 17.32
CA ARG A 207 -7.48 -41.86 17.26
C ARG A 207 -8.30 -41.10 18.34
N PRO A 208 -7.80 -40.02 18.95
CA PRO A 208 -8.63 -39.18 19.83
C PRO A 208 -9.76 -38.52 19.01
N ILE A 209 -10.77 -39.30 18.65
CA ILE A 209 -11.84 -38.99 17.69
C ILE A 209 -12.96 -38.24 18.42
N GLN A 210 -12.92 -38.13 19.74
CA GLN A 210 -13.96 -37.48 20.55
C GLN A 210 -13.38 -36.31 21.33
N VAL A 211 -12.50 -35.52 20.71
CA VAL A 211 -11.91 -34.34 21.34
C VAL A 211 -12.21 -33.11 20.49
N PRO A 212 -12.74 -32.02 21.08
CA PRO A 212 -12.92 -30.75 20.38
C PRO A 212 -11.61 -30.24 19.77
N ALA A 213 -11.69 -29.57 18.62
CA ALA A 213 -10.48 -29.12 17.92
C ALA A 213 -9.66 -28.11 18.75
N TRP A 214 -10.32 -27.28 19.57
CA TRP A 214 -9.65 -26.33 20.47
C TRP A 214 -8.75 -27.01 21.50
N GLU A 215 -9.19 -28.10 22.11
CA GLU A 215 -8.40 -28.84 23.11
C GLU A 215 -7.19 -29.52 22.47
N VAL A 216 -7.34 -30.03 21.24
CA VAL A 216 -6.21 -30.54 20.45
C VAL A 216 -5.21 -29.42 20.20
N LEU A 217 -5.65 -28.24 19.75
CA LEU A 217 -4.76 -27.11 19.48
C LEU A 217 -4.03 -26.60 20.73
N GLU A 218 -4.67 -26.69 21.90
CA GLU A 218 -4.11 -26.32 23.20
C GLU A 218 -2.99 -27.28 23.63
N ALA A 219 -3.12 -28.57 23.31
CA ALA A 219 -2.11 -29.59 23.62
C ALA A 219 -0.86 -29.53 22.71
N ILE A 220 -0.97 -28.98 21.49
CA ILE A 220 0.10 -29.02 20.48
C ILE A 220 1.44 -28.43 20.95
N PRO A 221 1.53 -27.24 21.55
CA PRO A 221 2.82 -26.67 21.95
C PRO A 221 3.65 -27.61 22.85
N PHE A 222 2.99 -28.34 23.77
CA PHE A 222 3.63 -29.34 24.62
C PHE A 222 4.12 -30.55 23.83
N VAL A 223 3.32 -31.03 22.87
CA VAL A 223 3.72 -32.10 21.94
C VAL A 223 4.95 -31.68 21.14
N LEU A 224 4.98 -30.44 20.64
CA LEU A 224 6.09 -29.92 19.84
C LEU A 224 7.38 -29.78 20.64
N GLU A 225 7.31 -29.25 21.86
CA GLU A 225 8.47 -29.16 22.75
C GLU A 225 9.07 -30.55 23.03
N ALA A 226 8.23 -31.54 23.32
CA ALA A 226 8.67 -32.90 23.59
C ALA A 226 9.33 -33.57 22.38
N ILE A 227 8.76 -33.43 21.17
CA ILE A 227 9.32 -34.06 19.96
C ILE A 227 10.59 -33.32 19.50
N LEU A 228 10.63 -31.98 19.56
CA LEU A 228 11.85 -31.21 19.26
C LEU A 228 12.97 -31.56 20.24
N THR A 229 12.67 -31.67 21.54
CA THR A 229 13.63 -32.09 22.56
C THR A 229 14.13 -33.51 22.29
N ALA A 230 13.24 -34.46 21.96
CA ALA A 230 13.63 -35.83 21.62
C ALA A 230 14.54 -35.88 20.38
N CYS A 231 14.26 -35.07 19.35
CA CYS A 231 15.08 -34.98 18.16
C CYS A 231 16.44 -34.32 18.43
N ALA A 232 16.49 -33.25 19.23
CA ALA A 232 17.73 -32.58 19.62
C ALA A 232 18.68 -33.48 20.44
N HIS A 233 18.13 -34.41 21.23
CA HIS A 233 18.90 -35.42 21.97
C HIS A 233 19.19 -36.70 21.16
N GLY A 234 18.81 -36.75 19.87
CA GLY A 234 19.05 -37.90 19.00
C GLY A 234 18.20 -39.14 19.32
N ARG A 235 17.16 -39.01 20.17
CA ARG A 235 16.23 -40.11 20.49
C ARG A 235 15.23 -40.39 19.37
N LEU A 236 15.04 -39.42 18.48
CA LEU A 236 14.09 -39.47 17.38
C LEU A 236 14.75 -38.94 16.11
N SER A 237 14.62 -39.68 15.00
CA SER A 237 15.23 -39.29 13.73
C SER A 237 14.49 -38.09 13.11
N SER A 238 15.18 -37.32 12.26
CA SER A 238 14.56 -36.20 11.51
C SER A 238 13.38 -36.65 10.63
N ARG A 239 13.46 -37.87 10.08
CA ARG A 239 12.39 -38.48 9.29
C ARG A 239 11.18 -38.77 10.15
N ASP A 240 11.40 -39.39 11.31
CA ASP A 240 10.33 -39.66 12.27
C ASP A 240 9.67 -38.35 12.71
N LEU A 241 10.45 -37.32 13.08
CA LEU A 241 9.91 -35.98 13.43
C LEU A 241 8.99 -35.45 12.34
N THR A 242 9.45 -35.49 11.09
CA THR A 242 8.68 -34.99 9.94
C THR A 242 7.39 -35.80 9.75
N THR A 243 7.44 -37.13 9.87
CA THR A 243 6.24 -37.98 9.78
C THR A 243 5.23 -37.71 10.89
N GLY A 244 5.69 -37.46 12.12
CA GLY A 244 4.82 -37.17 13.25
C GLY A 244 4.11 -35.82 13.14
N LEU A 245 4.85 -34.79 12.71
CA LEU A 245 4.26 -33.50 12.40
C LEU A 245 3.26 -33.60 11.25
N ARG A 246 3.57 -34.40 10.23
CA ARG A 246 2.65 -34.63 9.11
C ARG A 246 1.38 -35.35 9.55
N ASP A 247 1.49 -36.40 10.37
CA ASP A 247 0.35 -37.11 10.94
C ASP A 247 -0.56 -36.19 11.76
N LEU A 248 0.03 -35.23 12.49
CA LEU A 248 -0.72 -34.23 13.27
C LEU A 248 -1.52 -33.29 12.35
N VAL A 249 -0.94 -32.83 11.25
CA VAL A 249 -1.60 -31.98 10.26
C VAL A 249 -2.64 -32.75 9.44
N GLU A 250 -2.39 -34.02 9.12
CA GLU A 250 -3.38 -34.90 8.46
C GLU A 250 -4.56 -35.22 9.39
N PHE A 251 -4.33 -35.31 10.70
CA PHE A 251 -5.39 -35.48 11.69
C PHE A 251 -6.23 -34.21 11.86
N LEU A 252 -5.58 -33.06 12.06
CA LEU A 252 -6.22 -31.76 12.22
C LEU A 252 -5.41 -30.70 11.48
N PRO A 253 -5.81 -30.25 10.27
CA PRO A 253 -5.02 -29.28 9.50
C PRO A 253 -4.80 -27.94 10.23
N ALA A 254 -5.74 -27.53 11.09
CA ALA A 254 -5.59 -26.37 11.97
C ALA A 254 -4.32 -26.43 12.86
N SER A 255 -3.81 -27.62 13.16
CA SER A 255 -2.57 -27.81 13.96
C SER A 255 -1.38 -27.05 13.38
N LEU A 256 -1.34 -26.86 12.06
CA LEU A 256 -0.31 -26.09 11.37
C LEU A 256 -0.17 -24.67 11.93
N ALA A 257 -1.28 -24.05 12.36
CA ALA A 257 -1.28 -22.72 12.99
C ALA A 257 -0.45 -22.68 14.28
N ALA A 258 -0.65 -23.68 15.14
CA ALA A 258 0.06 -23.82 16.40
C ALA A 258 1.53 -24.18 16.17
N ILE A 259 1.81 -25.10 15.22
CA ILE A 259 3.18 -25.46 14.80
C ILE A 259 3.95 -24.21 14.34
N ILE A 260 3.38 -23.45 13.41
CA ILE A 260 4.01 -22.24 12.88
C ILE A 260 4.22 -21.21 13.99
N SER A 261 3.23 -21.01 14.86
CA SER A 261 3.33 -20.02 15.93
C SER A 261 4.40 -20.34 16.95
N TYR A 262 4.46 -21.59 17.38
CA TYR A 262 5.45 -22.06 18.32
C TYR A 262 6.86 -22.08 17.70
N PHE A 263 7.03 -22.67 16.52
CA PHE A 263 8.34 -22.71 15.85
C PHE A 263 8.88 -21.31 15.51
N SER A 264 8.01 -20.38 15.08
CA SER A 264 8.43 -19.00 14.85
C SER A 264 8.98 -18.34 16.13
N ALA A 265 8.38 -18.61 17.29
CA ALA A 265 8.84 -18.08 18.57
C ALA A 265 10.16 -18.72 19.01
N GLU A 266 10.32 -20.03 18.81
CA GLU A 266 11.57 -20.73 19.11
C GLU A 266 12.73 -20.28 18.22
N ILE A 267 12.46 -19.96 16.95
CA ILE A 267 13.46 -19.41 16.02
C ILE A 267 13.90 -18.01 16.48
N THR A 268 12.97 -17.15 16.92
CA THR A 268 13.33 -15.80 17.40
C THR A 268 14.05 -15.83 18.75
N ARG A 269 13.78 -16.84 19.59
CA ARG A 269 14.51 -17.07 20.85
C ARG A 269 15.94 -17.57 20.63
N GLY A 270 16.20 -18.29 19.53
CA GLY A 270 17.53 -18.79 19.20
C GLY A 270 18.07 -19.86 20.17
N VAL A 271 17.19 -20.55 20.90
CA VAL A 271 17.56 -21.54 21.94
C VAL A 271 18.05 -22.86 21.32
N TRP A 272 17.56 -23.21 20.14
CA TRP A 272 17.85 -24.48 19.49
C TRP A 272 19.16 -24.46 18.69
N LYS A 273 19.94 -25.53 18.82
CA LYS A 273 21.14 -25.74 18.00
C LYS A 273 20.77 -25.78 16.52
N SER A 274 21.62 -25.15 15.70
CA SER A 274 21.46 -25.20 14.25
C SER A 274 21.91 -26.54 13.68
N VAL A 275 21.23 -26.98 12.62
CA VAL A 275 21.43 -28.29 12.01
C VAL A 275 21.87 -28.14 10.56
N LEU A 276 22.76 -29.04 10.13
CA LEU A 276 23.32 -29.06 8.79
C LEU A 276 22.35 -29.68 7.77
N MET A 277 22.07 -28.96 6.68
CA MET A 277 21.22 -29.42 5.58
C MET A 277 22.01 -30.31 4.60
N ASN A 278 22.40 -31.51 5.05
CA ASN A 278 23.37 -32.41 4.39
C ASN A 278 22.80 -33.35 3.31
N GLY A 279 21.49 -33.46 3.18
CA GLY A 279 20.80 -34.36 2.23
C GLY A 279 20.57 -35.77 2.75
N ILE A 280 21.16 -36.14 3.89
CA ILE A 280 21.06 -37.48 4.51
C ILE A 280 19.98 -37.45 5.61
N ASP A 281 20.21 -36.61 6.61
CA ASP A 281 19.29 -36.41 7.74
C ASP A 281 18.26 -35.34 7.40
N TRP A 282 18.69 -34.26 6.77
CA TRP A 282 17.85 -33.12 6.40
C TRP A 282 17.98 -32.84 4.91
N PRO A 283 16.94 -32.33 4.23
CA PRO A 283 16.99 -32.11 2.78
C PRO A 283 18.05 -31.05 2.43
N SER A 284 18.83 -31.26 1.37
CA SER A 284 19.91 -30.34 0.99
C SER A 284 19.51 -29.36 -0.12
N PRO A 285 19.70 -28.03 0.06
CA PRO A 285 19.46 -27.04 -0.99
C PRO A 285 20.60 -26.94 -2.01
N ALA A 286 21.75 -27.59 -1.79
CA ALA A 286 23.01 -27.33 -2.50
C ALA A 286 22.90 -27.45 -4.03
N ALA A 287 22.04 -28.35 -4.54
CA ALA A 287 21.90 -28.59 -5.97
C ALA A 287 21.20 -27.45 -6.74
N ILE A 288 20.26 -26.75 -6.10
CA ILE A 288 19.38 -25.75 -6.76
C ILE A 288 19.66 -24.32 -6.27
N LEU A 289 20.31 -24.18 -5.12
CA LEU A 289 20.64 -22.88 -4.56
C LEU A 289 21.34 -21.90 -5.50
N PRO A 290 22.41 -22.27 -6.25
CA PRO A 290 23.06 -21.31 -7.15
C PRO A 290 22.12 -20.83 -8.26
N LEU A 291 21.26 -21.71 -8.78
CA LEU A 291 20.25 -21.38 -9.79
C LEU A 291 19.21 -20.39 -9.23
N VAL A 292 18.66 -20.69 -8.05
CA VAL A 292 17.67 -19.80 -7.40
C VAL A 292 18.29 -18.46 -7.05
N GLN A 293 19.54 -18.43 -6.59
CA GLN A 293 20.25 -17.17 -6.33
C GLN A 293 20.46 -16.35 -7.61
N SER A 294 20.80 -16.99 -8.74
CA SER A 294 20.93 -16.28 -10.01
C SER A 294 19.59 -15.74 -10.51
N GLU A 295 18.51 -16.51 -10.41
CA GLU A 295 17.18 -16.07 -10.82
C GLU A 295 16.65 -14.93 -9.93
N ILE A 296 16.89 -14.97 -8.62
CA ILE A 296 16.57 -13.85 -7.71
C ILE A 296 17.32 -12.58 -8.15
N LYS A 297 18.62 -12.71 -8.47
CA LYS A 297 19.41 -11.57 -8.97
C LYS A 297 18.88 -11.05 -10.30
N GLU A 298 18.43 -11.93 -11.19
CA GLU A 298 17.83 -11.55 -12.47
C GLU A 298 16.52 -10.78 -12.29
N ILE A 299 15.61 -11.26 -11.43
CA ILE A 299 14.35 -10.56 -11.09
C ILE A 299 14.65 -9.16 -10.52
N LEU A 300 15.64 -9.06 -9.63
CA LEU A 300 16.01 -7.79 -9.01
C LEU A 300 16.70 -6.85 -10.01
N ALA A 301 17.57 -7.37 -10.87
CA ALA A 301 18.17 -6.60 -11.95
C ALA A 301 17.13 -6.08 -12.95
N ALA A 302 16.14 -6.90 -13.33
CA ALA A 302 15.04 -6.50 -14.20
C ALA A 302 14.17 -5.37 -13.61
N THR A 303 14.11 -5.28 -12.28
CA THR A 303 13.43 -4.18 -11.57
C THR A 303 14.34 -3.00 -11.22
N GLY A 304 15.58 -3.00 -11.70
CA GLY A 304 16.57 -1.92 -11.48
C GLY A 304 17.18 -1.91 -10.07
N VAL A 305 17.11 -3.02 -9.34
CA VAL A 305 17.67 -3.17 -8.00
C VAL A 305 19.00 -3.92 -8.05
N SER A 306 20.04 -3.30 -7.51
CA SER A 306 21.38 -3.88 -7.40
C SER A 306 21.64 -4.35 -5.96
N ILE A 307 22.03 -5.61 -5.79
CA ILE A 307 22.34 -6.17 -4.47
C ILE A 307 23.87 -6.21 -4.31
N PRO A 308 24.43 -5.82 -3.16
CA PRO A 308 25.84 -6.08 -2.86
C PRO A 308 26.13 -7.59 -2.91
N ASN A 309 27.24 -7.95 -3.57
CA ASN A 309 27.66 -9.35 -3.63
C ASN A 309 28.06 -9.82 -2.22
N TYR A 310 27.25 -10.69 -1.63
CA TYR A 310 27.65 -11.42 -0.43
C TYR A 310 28.74 -12.43 -0.78
N PRO A 311 29.80 -12.58 0.04
CA PRO A 311 30.77 -13.63 -0.14
C PRO A 311 30.06 -14.98 -0.01
N SER A 312 29.96 -15.69 -1.13
CA SER A 312 29.39 -17.03 -1.21
C SER A 312 30.40 -18.01 -0.61
N ASP A 313 30.48 -18.06 0.72
CA ASP A 313 31.05 -19.23 1.38
C ASP A 313 29.96 -20.30 1.43
N VAL A 314 29.76 -20.98 0.30
CA VAL A 314 28.69 -21.97 0.03
C VAL A 314 28.91 -23.26 0.83
N SER A 315 29.83 -23.28 1.78
CA SER A 315 30.37 -24.54 2.28
C SER A 315 29.40 -25.29 3.19
N GLN A 316 28.55 -24.65 4.01
CA GLN A 316 27.57 -25.37 4.85
C GLN A 316 26.34 -24.51 5.23
N ILE A 317 25.14 -24.89 4.74
CA ILE A 317 23.89 -24.21 5.12
C ILE A 317 23.36 -24.84 6.41
N MET A 318 23.34 -24.03 7.46
CA MET A 318 22.79 -24.40 8.76
C MET A 318 21.47 -23.67 8.98
N LEU A 319 20.44 -24.42 9.37
CA LEU A 319 19.14 -23.88 9.77
C LEU A 319 18.86 -24.25 11.23
N PRO A 320 18.23 -23.37 12.03
CA PRO A 320 17.74 -23.75 13.36
C PRO A 320 16.86 -25.00 13.29
N LEU A 321 16.96 -25.90 14.27
CA LEU A 321 16.19 -27.16 14.28
C LEU A 321 14.67 -26.96 14.00
N PRO A 322 13.95 -26.01 14.65
CA PRO A 322 12.54 -25.78 14.36
C PRO A 322 12.28 -25.33 12.92
N MET A 323 13.21 -24.57 12.33
CA MET A 323 13.13 -24.17 10.93
C MET A 323 13.33 -25.36 9.98
N ALA A 324 14.34 -26.20 10.24
CA ALA A 324 14.59 -27.39 9.45
C ALA A 324 13.38 -28.35 9.49
N ALA A 325 12.76 -28.52 10.67
CA ALA A 325 11.54 -29.29 10.87
C ALA A 325 10.35 -28.70 10.09
N LEU A 326 10.13 -27.39 10.15
CA LEU A 326 9.05 -26.72 9.44
C LEU A 326 9.18 -26.83 7.92
N VAL A 327 10.38 -26.60 7.39
CA VAL A 327 10.65 -26.73 5.96
C VAL A 327 10.44 -28.18 5.52
N SER A 328 10.95 -29.14 6.30
CA SER A 328 10.82 -30.58 5.98
C SER A 328 9.36 -31.04 6.03
N LEU A 329 8.56 -30.56 6.97
CA LEU A 329 7.12 -30.81 7.02
C LEU A 329 6.44 -30.27 5.75
N THR A 330 6.68 -29.01 5.42
CA THR A 330 5.94 -28.33 4.36
C THR A 330 6.22 -28.87 2.96
N ILE A 331 7.43 -29.37 2.71
CA ILE A 331 7.76 -30.02 1.43
C ILE A 331 7.15 -31.42 1.26
N THR A 332 6.59 -32.03 2.33
CA THR A 332 5.92 -33.34 2.22
C THR A 332 4.50 -33.25 1.68
N PHE A 333 3.84 -32.10 1.81
CA PHE A 333 2.51 -31.90 1.24
C PHE A 333 2.63 -31.74 -0.27
N LYS A 334 1.95 -32.63 -1.01
CA LYS A 334 1.82 -32.49 -2.46
C LYS A 334 0.96 -31.26 -2.75
N LEU A 335 1.37 -30.46 -3.72
CA LEU A 335 0.63 -29.29 -4.17
C LEU A 335 -0.57 -29.69 -5.06
N GLU A 336 -1.58 -30.28 -4.43
CA GLU A 336 -2.89 -30.56 -5.02
C GLU A 336 -3.84 -29.39 -4.72
N LYS A 337 -4.82 -29.13 -5.61
CA LYS A 337 -5.81 -28.04 -5.42
C LYS A 337 -6.50 -28.11 -4.06
N ASN A 338 -6.67 -29.32 -3.53
CA ASN A 338 -7.35 -29.59 -2.26
C ASN A 338 -6.53 -29.16 -1.03
N LEU A 339 -5.21 -28.90 -1.16
CA LEU A 339 -4.32 -28.53 -0.05
C LEU A 339 -3.75 -27.10 -0.19
N GLU A 340 -4.26 -26.29 -1.12
CA GLU A 340 -3.80 -24.90 -1.32
C GLU A 340 -3.90 -24.06 -0.04
N TYR A 341 -4.90 -24.33 0.81
CA TYR A 341 -5.09 -23.62 2.08
C TYR A 341 -3.94 -23.83 3.08
N ILE A 342 -3.28 -25.00 3.09
CA ILE A 342 -2.11 -25.30 3.93
C ILE A 342 -0.91 -24.48 3.44
N HIS A 343 -0.68 -24.50 2.13
CA HIS A 343 0.44 -23.79 1.51
C HIS A 343 0.30 -22.27 1.61
N ALA A 344 -0.94 -21.76 1.56
CA ALA A 344 -1.24 -20.34 1.71
C ALA A 344 -0.82 -19.75 3.07
N VAL A 345 -0.69 -20.59 4.10
CA VAL A 345 -0.22 -20.20 5.45
C VAL A 345 1.26 -20.57 5.63
N ALA A 346 1.66 -21.77 5.21
CA ALA A 346 3.02 -22.26 5.37
C ALA A 346 4.07 -21.42 4.62
N GLY A 347 3.78 -20.96 3.41
CA GLY A 347 4.71 -20.16 2.60
C GLY A 347 5.08 -18.83 3.27
N PRO A 348 4.11 -17.95 3.57
CA PRO A 348 4.37 -16.69 4.28
C PRO A 348 5.01 -16.89 5.66
N ALA A 349 4.68 -17.98 6.36
CA ALA A 349 5.30 -18.32 7.62
C ALA A 349 6.80 -18.61 7.49
N LEU A 350 7.18 -19.43 6.51
CA LEU A 350 8.58 -19.72 6.22
C LEU A 350 9.35 -18.48 5.80
N GLU A 351 8.75 -17.62 4.96
CA GLU A 351 9.32 -16.33 4.57
C GLU A 351 9.59 -15.46 5.79
N SER A 352 8.62 -15.33 6.71
CA SER A 352 8.74 -14.54 7.94
C SER A 352 9.81 -15.09 8.89
N CYS A 353 9.86 -16.40 9.09
CA CYS A 353 10.84 -17.06 9.94
C CYS A 353 12.27 -16.95 9.37
N ALA A 354 12.42 -17.11 8.05
CA ALA A 354 13.74 -17.12 7.40
C ALA A 354 14.33 -15.72 7.27
N SER A 355 13.49 -14.69 7.23
CA SER A 355 13.91 -13.29 7.19
C SER A 355 14.35 -12.69 8.51
N ASN A 356 14.19 -13.41 9.62
CA ASN A 356 14.79 -13.04 10.90
C ASN A 356 16.22 -13.61 11.06
N GLY A 357 16.66 -14.51 10.16
CA GLY A 357 18.00 -15.10 10.18
C GLY A 357 19.00 -14.35 9.28
N PRO A 358 20.32 -14.61 9.43
CA PRO A 358 21.32 -14.08 8.51
C PRO A 358 21.10 -14.65 7.09
N TRP A 359 21.25 -13.79 6.09
CA TRP A 359 21.29 -14.21 4.68
C TRP A 359 22.41 -15.25 4.48
N PRO A 360 22.20 -16.37 3.76
CA PRO A 360 21.15 -16.67 2.79
C PRO A 360 20.03 -17.62 3.30
N GLY A 361 19.47 -17.38 4.48
CA GLY A 361 18.37 -18.20 5.02
C GLY A 361 17.16 -18.34 4.08
N ILE A 362 16.73 -17.27 3.42
CA ILE A 362 15.55 -17.27 2.54
C ILE A 362 15.80 -17.95 1.19
N PRO A 363 16.89 -17.65 0.45
CA PRO A 363 17.24 -18.42 -0.75
C PRO A 363 17.40 -19.92 -0.46
N ALA A 364 17.95 -20.30 0.69
CA ALA A 364 18.07 -21.71 1.08
C ALA A 364 16.71 -22.40 1.26
N VAL A 365 15.79 -21.77 2.01
CA VAL A 365 14.42 -22.29 2.19
C VAL A 365 13.65 -22.32 0.86
N GLY A 366 13.77 -21.28 0.06
CA GLY A 366 13.17 -21.21 -1.28
C GLY A 366 13.67 -22.31 -2.20
N SER A 367 14.97 -22.62 -2.16
CA SER A 367 15.57 -23.69 -2.98
C SER A 367 15.03 -25.08 -2.61
N LEU A 368 14.82 -25.34 -1.32
CA LEU A 368 14.24 -26.61 -0.85
C LEU A 368 12.80 -26.79 -1.34
N TRP A 369 12.01 -25.72 -1.30
CA TRP A 369 10.64 -25.72 -1.82
C TRP A 369 10.61 -25.85 -3.35
N ALA A 370 11.44 -25.09 -4.05
CA ALA A 370 11.59 -25.15 -5.50
C ALA A 370 11.98 -26.55 -5.99
N GLN A 371 12.83 -27.26 -5.24
CA GLN A 371 13.24 -28.64 -5.56
C GLN A 371 12.06 -29.61 -5.59
N LYS A 372 11.12 -29.46 -4.67
CA LYS A 372 9.99 -30.39 -4.49
C LYS A 372 8.74 -29.95 -5.22
N VAL A 373 8.56 -28.64 -5.41
CA VAL A 373 7.38 -28.03 -6.04
C VAL A 373 7.77 -27.32 -7.34
N ARG A 374 8.18 -28.11 -8.35
CA ARG A 374 8.63 -27.57 -9.64
C ARG A 374 7.60 -26.67 -10.34
N ARG A 375 6.30 -26.98 -10.20
CA ARG A 375 5.21 -26.19 -10.83
C ARG A 375 5.15 -24.74 -10.31
N TRP A 376 5.57 -24.49 -9.07
CA TRP A 376 5.51 -23.17 -8.43
C TRP A 376 6.90 -22.56 -8.26
N HIS A 377 7.92 -23.12 -8.92
CA HIS A 377 9.31 -22.66 -8.86
C HIS A 377 9.41 -21.14 -9.01
N TYR A 378 8.81 -20.59 -10.07
CA TYR A 378 8.82 -19.15 -10.34
C TYR A 378 8.17 -18.32 -9.21
N PHE A 379 7.03 -18.77 -8.68
CA PHE A 379 6.35 -18.08 -7.59
C PHE A 379 7.18 -18.08 -6.30
N ILE A 380 7.88 -19.19 -6.01
CA ILE A 380 8.74 -19.33 -4.84
C ILE A 380 9.96 -18.41 -4.97
N VAL A 381 10.61 -18.42 -6.14
CA VAL A 381 11.77 -17.58 -6.46
C VAL A 381 11.39 -16.09 -6.38
N PHE A 382 10.25 -15.72 -6.97
CA PHE A 382 9.69 -14.37 -6.85
C PHE A 382 9.44 -13.99 -5.39
N SER A 383 8.83 -14.88 -4.60
CA SER A 383 8.57 -14.62 -3.17
C SER A 383 9.87 -14.41 -2.39
N CYS A 384 10.91 -15.19 -2.68
CA CYS A 384 12.24 -15.02 -2.07
C CYS A 384 12.89 -13.68 -2.41
N SER A 385 12.68 -13.15 -3.62
CA SER A 385 13.25 -11.86 -4.04
C SER A 385 12.77 -10.67 -3.19
N ARG A 386 11.53 -10.73 -2.67
CA ARG A 386 10.91 -9.67 -1.86
C ARG A 386 11.64 -9.42 -0.54
N SER A 387 12.33 -10.43 -0.04
CA SER A 387 13.00 -10.36 1.26
C SER A 387 14.11 -9.32 1.36
N VAL A 388 14.73 -8.96 0.24
CA VAL A 388 15.80 -7.96 0.16
C VAL A 388 15.31 -6.59 0.66
N PHE A 389 14.03 -6.27 0.43
CA PHE A 389 13.43 -4.99 0.79
C PHE A 389 13.08 -4.85 2.28
N ARG A 390 13.13 -5.94 3.06
CA ARG A 390 12.72 -5.90 4.48
C ARG A 390 13.67 -5.04 5.34
N GLN A 391 14.98 -5.14 5.10
CA GLN A 391 16.01 -4.45 5.89
C GLN A 391 16.86 -3.48 5.07
N ASN A 392 17.03 -3.70 3.76
CA ASN A 392 17.91 -2.87 2.93
C ASN A 392 17.20 -1.63 2.39
N LYS A 393 17.44 -0.49 3.06
CA LYS A 393 16.89 0.82 2.69
C LYS A 393 17.27 1.27 1.27
N GLU A 394 18.49 0.95 0.84
CA GLU A 394 18.98 1.35 -0.48
C GLU A 394 18.25 0.59 -1.60
N CYS A 395 18.00 -0.71 -1.41
CA CYS A 395 17.21 -1.49 -2.36
C CYS A 395 15.76 -0.97 -2.47
N VAL A 396 15.17 -0.53 -1.34
CA VAL A 396 13.84 0.11 -1.35
C VAL A 396 13.87 1.42 -2.15
N ALA A 397 14.89 2.26 -1.94
CA ALA A 397 15.03 3.51 -2.68
C ALA A 397 15.24 3.29 -4.19
N GLN A 398 16.05 2.29 -4.56
CA GLN A 398 16.25 1.88 -5.96
C GLN A 398 14.94 1.38 -6.58
N LEU A 399 14.20 0.50 -5.90
CA LEU A 399 12.92 -0.01 -6.40
C LEU A 399 11.90 1.12 -6.59
N LEU A 400 11.77 2.02 -5.62
CA LEU A 400 10.90 3.19 -5.74
C LEU A 400 11.31 4.06 -6.94
N ARG A 401 12.61 4.32 -7.13
CA ARG A 401 13.10 5.06 -8.29
C ARG A 401 12.75 4.35 -9.61
N SER A 402 12.85 3.03 -9.66
CA SER A 402 12.43 2.23 -10.81
C SER A 402 10.93 2.32 -11.07
N CYS A 403 10.09 2.38 -10.03
CA CYS A 403 8.64 2.63 -10.18
C CYS A 403 8.36 3.98 -10.86
N PHE A 404 9.04 5.06 -10.42
CA PHE A 404 8.91 6.38 -11.05
C PHE A 404 9.39 6.36 -12.51
N THR A 405 10.51 5.69 -12.78
CA THR A 405 11.09 5.59 -14.12
C THR A 405 10.18 4.80 -15.07
N ALA A 406 9.62 3.67 -14.61
CA ALA A 406 8.73 2.82 -15.41
C ALA A 406 7.37 3.50 -15.68
N PHE A 407 6.84 4.23 -14.71
CA PHE A 407 5.56 4.94 -14.86
C PHE A 407 5.69 6.17 -15.76
N LEU A 408 6.71 7.01 -15.55
CA LEU A 408 6.86 8.26 -16.32
C LEU A 408 7.54 8.05 -17.68
N GLY A 409 8.20 6.91 -17.87
CA GLY A 409 9.04 6.61 -19.02
C GLY A 409 10.48 7.10 -18.83
N SER A 410 11.43 6.48 -19.53
CA SER A 410 12.83 6.91 -19.46
C SER A 410 13.01 8.31 -20.04
N VAL A 411 13.80 9.15 -19.35
CA VAL A 411 14.43 10.34 -19.94
C VAL A 411 15.23 9.88 -21.18
N PRO A 412 15.03 10.47 -22.37
CA PRO A 412 15.46 9.86 -23.61
C PRO A 412 16.98 9.84 -23.71
N VAL A 413 17.56 8.65 -23.59
CA VAL A 413 18.80 8.30 -24.29
C VAL A 413 18.37 7.66 -25.60
N LEU A 414 18.51 8.45 -26.67
CA LEU A 414 18.39 8.15 -28.09
C LEU A 414 18.29 6.66 -28.48
N THR A 415 17.06 6.10 -28.50
CA THR A 415 16.57 5.13 -29.51
C THR A 415 15.08 4.87 -29.28
N PRO A 416 14.19 5.07 -30.28
CA PRO A 416 12.78 4.72 -30.15
C PRO A 416 12.59 3.26 -30.57
N SER A 417 12.66 2.32 -29.63
CA SER A 417 12.08 0.99 -29.86
C SER A 417 10.58 1.03 -29.51
N LEU A 418 9.77 0.62 -30.48
CA LEU A 418 8.30 0.69 -30.59
C LEU A 418 7.48 -0.08 -29.52
N SER A 419 7.83 0.00 -28.24
CA SER A 419 6.97 -0.48 -27.15
C SER A 419 7.01 0.46 -25.94
N CYS A 420 6.50 1.68 -26.11
CA CYS A 420 6.22 2.60 -24.99
C CYS A 420 5.10 2.05 -24.11
N GLN A 421 5.44 1.17 -23.16
CA GLN A 421 4.57 0.82 -22.05
C GLN A 421 4.86 1.78 -20.88
N SER A 422 4.56 3.07 -21.02
CA SER A 422 4.59 4.01 -19.89
C SER A 422 3.22 4.04 -19.17
N GLY A 423 3.16 4.67 -18.01
CA GLY A 423 1.96 4.74 -17.17
C GLY A 423 1.76 3.45 -16.35
N VAL A 424 0.50 3.11 -16.10
CA VAL A 424 0.14 1.95 -15.25
C VAL A 424 0.68 0.63 -15.84
N ASN A 425 0.71 0.50 -17.17
CA ASN A 425 1.22 -0.68 -17.86
C ASN A 425 2.74 -0.85 -17.65
N GLY A 426 3.51 0.23 -17.60
CA GLY A 426 4.94 0.16 -17.27
C GLY A 426 5.19 -0.17 -15.81
N LEU A 427 4.34 0.36 -14.92
CA LEU A 427 4.44 0.16 -13.48
C LEU A 427 4.08 -1.27 -13.06
N LEU A 428 2.99 -1.82 -13.59
CA LEU A 428 2.43 -3.12 -13.18
C LEU A 428 2.73 -4.24 -14.18
N GLY A 429 3.23 -3.91 -15.37
CA GLY A 429 3.45 -4.84 -16.48
C GLY A 429 2.18 -5.06 -17.30
N SER A 430 2.34 -5.40 -18.59
CA SER A 430 1.25 -5.90 -19.41
C SER A 430 1.02 -7.40 -19.16
N THR A 431 -0.22 -7.82 -18.90
CA THR A 431 -0.58 -9.25 -18.79
C THR A 431 -0.50 -9.92 -20.17
N ILE A 432 0.72 -10.27 -20.62
CA ILE A 432 0.91 -11.08 -21.83
C ILE A 432 0.82 -12.54 -21.40
N THR A 433 -0.27 -13.16 -21.82
CA THR A 433 -0.68 -14.54 -21.57
C THR A 433 0.17 -15.59 -22.31
N ASP A 434 1.46 -15.35 -22.53
CA ASP A 434 2.34 -16.36 -23.14
C ASP A 434 3.11 -17.13 -22.07
N ARG A 435 2.69 -18.39 -21.88
CA ARG A 435 3.16 -19.32 -20.85
C ARG A 435 4.64 -19.72 -20.93
N ASN A 436 5.42 -19.21 -21.90
CA ASN A 436 6.70 -19.79 -22.29
C ASN A 436 7.91 -18.83 -22.25
N VAL A 437 7.75 -17.58 -21.80
CA VAL A 437 8.87 -16.64 -21.58
C VAL A 437 8.85 -16.24 -20.10
N HIS A 438 10.02 -16.25 -19.45
CA HIS A 438 10.16 -15.77 -18.06
C HIS A 438 9.46 -14.40 -17.92
N PRO A 439 8.39 -14.27 -17.12
CA PRO A 439 7.62 -13.04 -17.12
C PRO A 439 8.46 -11.96 -16.47
N ILE A 440 8.89 -10.98 -17.26
CA ILE A 440 9.63 -9.82 -16.78
C ILE A 440 8.78 -9.14 -15.70
N VAL A 441 9.30 -9.10 -14.47
CA VAL A 441 8.60 -8.52 -13.33
C VAL A 441 8.67 -7.01 -13.42
N ALA A 442 7.51 -6.34 -13.45
CA ALA A 442 7.46 -4.89 -13.39
C ALA A 442 7.78 -4.38 -11.96
N PRO A 443 8.49 -3.25 -11.82
CA PRO A 443 8.94 -2.74 -10.53
C PRO A 443 7.79 -2.40 -9.59
N GLY A 444 6.68 -1.85 -10.10
CA GLY A 444 5.50 -1.54 -9.29
C GLY A 444 4.79 -2.79 -8.79
N PHE A 445 4.73 -3.86 -9.59
CA PHE A 445 4.19 -5.14 -9.12
C PHE A 445 5.02 -5.72 -7.97
N LEU A 446 6.36 -5.70 -8.10
CA LEU A 446 7.25 -6.13 -7.03
C LEU A 446 7.10 -5.25 -5.78
N TYR A 447 6.94 -3.93 -5.96
CA TYR A 447 6.70 -3.00 -4.85
C TYR A 447 5.40 -3.29 -4.11
N LEU A 448 4.26 -3.45 -4.81
CA LEU A 448 2.97 -3.76 -4.21
C LEU A 448 3.01 -5.04 -3.37
N ARG A 449 3.79 -6.04 -3.82
CA ARG A 449 3.97 -7.28 -3.06
C ARG A 449 4.96 -7.15 -1.91
N SER A 450 5.85 -6.18 -1.93
CA SER A 450 6.94 -6.04 -0.95
C SER A 450 6.71 -4.94 0.09
N CYS A 451 5.85 -3.95 -0.19
CA CYS A 451 5.69 -2.75 0.64
C CYS A 451 5.32 -3.06 2.10
N GLN A 452 4.49 -4.08 2.33
CA GLN A 452 4.06 -4.51 3.68
C GLN A 452 5.18 -5.18 4.49
N LEU A 453 6.27 -5.60 3.84
CA LEU A 453 7.43 -6.21 4.49
C LEU A 453 8.48 -5.19 4.92
N ILE A 454 8.40 -3.94 4.43
CA ILE A 454 9.38 -2.89 4.73
C ILE A 454 9.24 -2.49 6.20
N GLN A 455 10.32 -2.58 6.98
CA GLN A 455 10.28 -2.27 8.41
C GLN A 455 10.34 -0.77 8.70
N ASP A 456 11.21 -0.03 7.98
CA ASP A 456 11.32 1.42 8.14
C ASP A 456 10.39 2.14 7.18
N VAL A 457 9.12 2.19 7.57
CA VAL A 457 8.06 2.80 6.75
C VAL A 457 8.20 4.33 6.71
N LEU A 458 8.79 4.97 7.73
CA LEU A 458 8.98 6.42 7.74
C LEU A 458 10.02 6.86 6.71
N TYR A 459 11.09 6.08 6.53
CA TYR A 459 12.07 6.30 5.47
C TYR A 459 11.43 6.33 4.07
N VAL A 460 10.35 5.58 3.84
CA VAL A 460 9.62 5.56 2.56
C VAL A 460 9.05 6.94 2.22
N ASN A 461 8.51 7.67 3.20
CA ASN A 461 8.00 9.04 2.98
C ASN A 461 9.10 9.98 2.48
N ASP A 462 10.26 9.97 3.14
CA ASP A 462 11.40 10.81 2.78
C ASP A 462 11.92 10.50 1.37
N VAL A 463 11.95 9.21 1.01
CA VAL A 463 12.35 8.77 -0.33
C VAL A 463 11.33 9.20 -1.37
N ILE A 464 10.04 9.00 -1.13
CA ILE A 464 8.99 9.36 -2.10
C ILE A 464 8.95 10.87 -2.31
N VAL A 465 8.99 11.70 -1.26
CA VAL A 465 9.03 13.17 -1.40
C VAL A 465 10.26 13.61 -2.20
N ARG A 466 11.41 12.97 -1.96
CA ARG A 466 12.63 13.23 -2.74
C ARG A 466 12.50 12.84 -4.20
N LEU A 467 11.91 11.69 -4.51
CA LEU A 467 11.69 11.24 -5.88
C LEU A 467 10.65 12.11 -6.59
N VAL A 468 9.55 12.49 -5.93
CA VAL A 468 8.53 13.39 -6.47
C VAL A 468 9.17 14.71 -6.89
N THR A 469 10.01 15.30 -6.03
CA THR A 469 10.67 16.58 -6.33
C THR A 469 11.73 16.44 -7.42
N GLU A 470 12.50 15.36 -7.44
CA GLU A 470 13.49 15.07 -8.48
C GLU A 470 12.85 14.87 -9.85
N PHE A 471 11.85 13.98 -9.95
CA PHE A 471 11.17 13.67 -11.20
C PHE A 471 10.35 14.85 -11.71
N ALA A 472 9.69 15.62 -10.82
CA ALA A 472 9.01 16.85 -11.18
C ALA A 472 9.96 17.87 -11.85
N ARG A 473 11.16 18.08 -11.29
CA ARG A 473 12.16 18.97 -11.89
C ARG A 473 12.65 18.44 -13.25
N SER A 474 12.89 17.13 -13.37
CA SER A 474 13.36 16.53 -14.63
C SER A 474 12.32 16.61 -15.76
N SER A 475 11.03 16.45 -15.43
CA SER A 475 9.94 16.57 -16.39
C SER A 475 9.82 17.99 -16.94
N ALA A 476 10.04 19.01 -16.11
CA ALA A 476 10.02 20.40 -16.54
C ALA A 476 11.11 20.74 -17.57
N LEU A 477 12.34 20.21 -17.38
CA LEU A 477 13.44 20.39 -18.32
C LEU A 477 13.16 19.77 -19.70
N THR A 478 12.43 18.66 -19.72
CA THR A 478 12.06 17.98 -20.97
C THR A 478 11.04 18.81 -21.75
N CYS A 479 10.06 19.41 -21.07
CA CYS A 479 9.07 20.31 -21.66
C CYS A 479 9.69 21.58 -22.26
N GLU A 480 10.78 22.10 -21.67
CA GLU A 480 11.50 23.27 -22.21
C GLU A 480 12.30 22.93 -23.49
N SER A 481 12.77 21.68 -23.64
CA SER A 481 13.60 21.27 -24.79
C SER A 481 12.82 21.02 -26.08
N THR A 482 11.53 20.73 -25.98
CA THR A 482 10.63 20.48 -27.13
C THR A 482 10.12 21.75 -27.81
N ASP A 483 10.42 22.92 -27.24
CA ASP A 483 10.04 24.21 -27.80
C ASP A 483 10.88 24.52 -29.05
N ASN A 484 10.28 24.26 -30.22
CA ASN A 484 10.77 24.78 -31.48
C ASN A 484 10.79 26.32 -31.39
N PRO A 485 11.92 27.02 -31.65
CA PRO A 485 12.07 28.46 -31.37
C PRO A 485 11.16 29.38 -32.21
N ARG A 486 10.30 28.82 -33.06
CA ARG A 486 9.41 29.53 -33.98
C ARG A 486 7.97 29.66 -33.48
N LEU A 487 7.57 28.99 -32.40
CA LEU A 487 6.23 29.11 -31.83
C LEU A 487 6.34 29.53 -30.36
N LYS A 488 6.19 30.84 -30.11
CA LYS A 488 6.07 31.42 -28.76
C LYS A 488 4.73 31.04 -28.12
N SER A 489 4.57 29.78 -27.71
CA SER A 489 3.42 29.34 -26.89
C SER A 489 3.91 28.83 -25.54
N SER A 490 4.22 29.78 -24.63
CA SER A 490 4.57 29.46 -23.24
C SER A 490 3.41 28.81 -22.46
N GLN A 491 2.19 28.86 -22.99
CA GLN A 491 0.99 28.35 -22.33
C GLN A 491 0.80 26.84 -22.55
N ALA A 492 1.18 26.31 -23.72
CA ALA A 492 1.11 24.88 -24.01
C ALA A 492 2.16 24.08 -23.21
N SER A 493 3.38 24.61 -23.05
CA SER A 493 4.44 23.97 -22.26
C SER A 493 4.15 23.97 -20.75
N LEU A 494 3.50 25.02 -20.23
CA LEU A 494 3.02 25.06 -18.84
C LEU A 494 1.88 24.05 -18.58
N CYS A 495 0.92 23.92 -19.49
CA CYS A 495 -0.16 22.93 -19.36
C CYS A 495 0.40 21.50 -19.31
N LEU A 496 1.31 21.16 -20.22
CA LEU A 496 2.01 19.86 -20.20
C LEU A 496 2.78 19.64 -18.89
N ALA A 497 3.47 20.67 -18.39
CA ALA A 497 4.22 20.60 -17.15
C ALA A 497 3.31 20.40 -15.91
N THR A 498 2.12 20.99 -15.90
CA THR A 498 1.12 20.77 -14.83
C THR A 498 0.56 19.35 -14.84
N VAL A 499 0.30 18.77 -16.02
CA VAL A 499 -0.13 17.37 -16.15
C VAL A 499 0.98 16.43 -15.67
N ARG A 500 2.25 16.71 -16.00
CA ARG A 500 3.37 15.92 -15.45
C ARG A 500 3.50 16.07 -13.94
N ALA A 501 3.28 17.26 -13.38
CA ALA A 501 3.27 17.45 -11.93
C ALA A 501 2.20 16.60 -11.24
N SER A 502 1.00 16.54 -11.83
CA SER A 502 -0.10 15.74 -11.29
C SER A 502 0.17 14.24 -11.40
N GLU A 503 0.71 13.75 -12.52
CA GLU A 503 1.13 12.36 -12.69
C GLU A 503 2.18 11.92 -11.65
N VAL A 504 3.23 12.72 -11.47
CA VAL A 504 4.30 12.47 -10.49
C VAL A 504 3.74 12.47 -9.06
N GLY A 505 2.92 13.47 -8.72
CA GLY A 505 2.27 13.58 -7.42
C GLY A 505 1.30 12.43 -7.13
N THR A 506 0.52 12.01 -8.13
CA THR A 506 -0.44 10.90 -8.03
C THR A 506 0.27 9.58 -7.78
N LEU A 507 1.35 9.29 -8.53
CA LEU A 507 2.15 8.08 -8.31
C LEU A 507 2.72 8.04 -6.88
N GLY A 508 3.31 9.15 -6.43
CA GLY A 508 3.83 9.28 -5.07
C GLY A 508 2.74 9.03 -4.02
N ALA A 509 1.55 9.60 -4.21
CA ALA A 509 0.43 9.44 -3.29
C ALA A 509 -0.03 7.97 -3.23
N SER A 510 -0.18 7.31 -4.37
CA SER A 510 -0.55 5.89 -4.42
C SER A 510 0.47 5.00 -3.72
N LEU A 511 1.77 5.24 -3.92
CA LEU A 511 2.83 4.46 -3.28
C LEU A 511 2.85 4.68 -1.75
N ILE A 512 2.67 5.91 -1.26
CA ILE A 512 2.57 6.21 0.18
C ILE A 512 1.37 5.48 0.79
N CYS A 513 0.19 5.62 0.18
CA CYS A 513 -1.05 5.04 0.71
C CYS A 513 -0.98 3.51 0.80
N VAL A 514 -0.39 2.83 -0.20
CA VAL A 514 -0.25 1.37 -0.18
C VAL A 514 0.79 0.88 0.83
N SER A 515 1.77 1.71 1.21
CA SER A 515 2.88 1.30 2.08
C SER A 515 2.55 1.36 3.57
N GLY A 516 1.87 2.43 4.00
CA GLY A 516 1.57 2.63 5.42
C GLY A 516 0.32 3.44 5.70
N GLY A 517 -0.53 3.64 4.69
CA GLY A 517 -1.87 4.21 4.83
C GLY A 517 -1.91 5.48 5.67
N PHE A 518 -2.82 5.50 6.65
CA PHE A 518 -3.11 6.66 7.48
C PHE A 518 -1.88 7.24 8.19
N ARG A 519 -1.02 6.37 8.75
CA ARG A 519 0.14 6.82 9.55
C ARG A 519 1.13 7.60 8.69
N LEU A 520 1.46 7.08 7.51
CA LEU A 520 2.39 7.79 6.62
C LEU A 520 1.80 9.09 6.09
N VAL A 521 0.50 9.13 5.81
CA VAL A 521 -0.15 10.36 5.37
C VAL A 521 -0.17 11.39 6.51
N GLN A 522 -0.44 10.99 7.75
CA GLN A 522 -0.33 11.88 8.90
C GLN A 522 1.10 12.47 9.04
N GLU A 523 2.12 11.62 8.96
CA GLU A 523 3.53 12.04 9.01
C GLU A 523 3.92 12.90 7.81
N LEU A 524 3.31 12.68 6.65
CA LEU A 524 3.52 13.49 5.46
C LEU A 524 3.06 14.95 5.69
N TYR A 525 1.88 15.13 6.28
CA TYR A 525 1.30 16.44 6.60
C TYR A 525 2.03 17.13 7.76
N ARG A 526 2.33 16.41 8.85
CA ARG A 526 2.86 17.02 10.08
C ARG A 526 4.35 17.28 10.03
N GLU A 527 5.12 16.35 9.46
CA GLU A 527 6.58 16.35 9.58
C GLU A 527 7.25 16.40 8.21
N THR A 528 6.96 15.46 7.31
CA THR A 528 7.77 15.25 6.09
C THR A 528 7.75 16.45 5.14
N ILE A 529 6.57 16.99 4.82
CA ILE A 529 6.46 18.15 3.92
C ILE A 529 6.93 19.44 4.61
N PRO A 530 6.50 19.76 5.85
CA PRO A 530 7.02 20.93 6.57
C PRO A 530 8.54 20.88 6.71
N THR A 531 9.12 19.76 7.13
CA THR A 531 10.58 19.61 7.25
C THR A 531 11.28 19.76 5.90
N TRP A 532 10.72 19.22 4.81
CA TRP A 532 11.27 19.42 3.47
C TRP A 532 11.27 20.90 3.04
N LEU A 533 10.19 21.65 3.33
CA LEU A 533 10.10 23.08 3.02
C LEU A 533 11.07 23.94 3.86
N LEU A 534 11.36 23.49 5.09
CA LEU A 534 12.31 24.12 6.01
C LEU A 534 13.77 23.70 5.76
N SER A 535 13.99 22.49 5.26
CA SER A 535 15.29 21.92 4.93
C SER A 535 15.74 22.43 3.56
N GLY A 536 16.43 23.56 3.54
CA GLY A 536 17.00 24.11 2.31
C GLY A 536 18.01 23.14 1.70
N LYS A 537 17.60 22.40 0.66
CA LYS A 537 18.55 21.64 -0.15
C LYS A 537 19.16 22.59 -1.16
N GLU A 538 20.28 23.21 -0.78
CA GLU A 538 21.19 23.84 -1.74
C GLU A 538 21.72 22.76 -2.70
N THR A 539 21.10 22.69 -3.87
CA THR A 539 21.66 21.90 -4.97
C THR A 539 22.84 22.66 -5.52
N LYS A 540 24.05 22.29 -5.07
CA LYS A 540 25.30 22.71 -5.73
C LYS A 540 25.24 22.25 -7.19
N HIS A 541 25.33 23.21 -8.12
CA HIS A 541 25.39 23.05 -9.57
C HIS A 541 24.13 22.57 -10.31
N ARG A 542 23.23 23.51 -10.64
CA ARG A 542 22.69 23.81 -11.99
C ARG A 542 21.70 24.97 -11.82
N GLU A 543 21.70 25.96 -12.71
CA GLU A 543 20.67 27.00 -12.71
C GLU A 543 19.31 26.32 -12.96
N VAL A 544 18.49 26.17 -11.90
CA VAL A 544 17.19 25.49 -11.99
C VAL A 544 16.17 26.46 -12.56
N SER A 545 15.54 26.11 -13.68
CA SER A 545 14.57 26.97 -14.35
C SER A 545 13.37 27.32 -13.45
N ALA A 546 12.77 28.50 -13.67
CA ALA A 546 11.58 28.93 -12.92
C ALA A 546 10.41 27.94 -13.09
N VAL A 547 10.26 27.34 -14.27
CA VAL A 547 9.24 26.31 -14.55
C VAL A 547 9.48 25.06 -13.70
N SER A 548 10.73 24.60 -13.59
CA SER A 548 11.10 23.46 -12.74
C SER A 548 10.71 23.67 -11.27
N ARG A 549 10.86 24.90 -10.77
CA ARG A 549 10.47 25.28 -9.40
C ARG A 549 8.97 25.29 -9.17
N VAL A 550 8.19 25.71 -10.17
CA VAL A 550 6.72 25.71 -10.13
C VAL A 550 6.18 24.28 -10.15
N VAL A 551 6.68 23.45 -11.08
CA VAL A 551 6.27 22.04 -11.23
C VAL A 551 6.58 21.24 -9.96
N GLU A 552 7.72 21.51 -9.32
CA GLU A 552 8.07 20.93 -8.02
C GLU A 552 7.04 21.26 -6.93
N GLY A 553 6.62 22.52 -6.83
CA GLY A 553 5.58 22.95 -5.87
C GLY A 553 4.23 22.30 -6.15
N TYR A 554 3.82 22.24 -7.43
CA TYR A 554 2.57 21.59 -7.83
C TYR A 554 2.57 20.08 -7.55
N ALA A 555 3.67 19.39 -7.86
CA ALA A 555 3.77 17.94 -7.63
C ALA A 555 3.65 17.60 -6.13
N LEU A 556 4.23 18.43 -5.24
CA LEU A 556 4.07 18.28 -3.80
C LEU A 556 2.64 18.57 -3.31
N ALA A 557 1.95 19.53 -3.93
CA ALA A 557 0.55 19.82 -3.61
C ALA A 557 -0.37 18.64 -4.01
N TYR A 558 -0.20 18.11 -5.23
CA TYR A 558 -0.91 16.91 -5.68
C TYR A 558 -0.61 15.69 -4.80
N LEU A 559 0.66 15.47 -4.46
CA LEU A 559 1.07 14.40 -3.54
C LEU A 559 0.29 14.49 -2.23
N LEU A 560 0.27 15.67 -1.61
CA LEU A 560 -0.33 15.87 -0.29
C LEU A 560 -1.86 15.70 -0.32
N ILE A 561 -2.55 16.34 -1.27
CA ILE A 561 -4.01 16.27 -1.37
C ILE A 561 -4.49 14.89 -1.76
N LEU A 562 -3.87 14.26 -2.76
CA LEU A 562 -4.29 12.93 -3.19
C LEU A 562 -4.07 11.90 -2.08
N SER A 563 -2.93 11.96 -1.39
CA SER A 563 -2.66 11.09 -0.23
C SER A 563 -3.70 11.27 0.87
N GLY A 564 -4.08 12.53 1.18
CA GLY A 564 -5.14 12.81 2.15
C GLY A 564 -6.51 12.31 1.67
N SER A 565 -6.84 12.51 0.40
CA SER A 565 -8.13 12.11 -0.18
C SER A 565 -8.34 10.59 -0.20
N PHE A 566 -7.27 9.83 -0.46
CA PHE A 566 -7.30 8.37 -0.42
C PHE A 566 -7.55 7.82 1.00
N MET A 567 -7.17 8.58 2.04
CA MET A 567 -7.29 8.15 3.43
C MET A 567 -8.52 8.69 4.16
N TRP A 568 -8.92 9.93 3.88
CA TRP A 568 -9.95 10.65 4.65
C TRP A 568 -11.22 10.94 3.85
N SER A 569 -11.32 10.46 2.61
CA SER A 569 -12.40 10.81 1.66
C SER A 569 -12.55 12.33 1.43
N LEU A 570 -13.22 12.69 0.36
CA LEU A 570 -13.51 14.10 0.04
C LEU A 570 -14.79 14.60 0.73
N ASP A 571 -15.64 13.68 1.21
CA ASP A 571 -16.95 13.97 1.78
C ASP A 571 -16.97 13.92 3.32
N ASP A 572 -18.08 14.38 3.90
CA ASP A 572 -18.32 14.43 5.36
C ASP A 572 -18.85 13.13 5.96
N LYS A 573 -19.05 12.10 5.12
CA LYS A 573 -19.53 10.77 5.55
C LYS A 573 -18.37 9.92 6.08
N LEU A 574 -17.77 10.39 7.17
CA LEU A 574 -16.59 9.76 7.77
C LEU A 574 -16.81 9.45 9.25
N PRO A 575 -16.18 8.38 9.80
CA PRO A 575 -16.23 8.13 11.22
C PRO A 575 -15.72 9.33 12.02
N ASN A 576 -16.42 9.69 13.10
CA ASN A 576 -16.11 10.85 13.94
C ASN A 576 -14.64 10.91 14.36
N TRP A 577 -13.99 9.76 14.59
CA TRP A 577 -12.58 9.70 14.95
C TRP A 577 -11.65 10.02 13.77
N VAL A 578 -11.99 9.61 12.53
CA VAL A 578 -11.24 9.95 11.32
C VAL A 578 -11.45 11.43 10.99
N LEU A 579 -12.68 11.92 11.15
CA LEU A 579 -13.05 13.33 10.98
C LEU A 579 -12.26 14.21 11.96
N THR A 580 -12.26 13.88 13.25
CA THR A 580 -11.51 14.64 14.28
C THR A 580 -10.02 14.68 13.96
N LYS A 581 -9.45 13.57 13.48
CA LYS A 581 -8.04 13.52 13.08
C LYS A 581 -7.78 14.32 11.80
N ARG A 582 -8.65 14.24 10.79
CA ARG A 582 -8.60 15.06 9.57
C ARG A 582 -8.56 16.54 9.92
N VAL A 583 -9.53 17.01 10.71
CA VAL A 583 -9.62 18.39 11.20
C VAL A 583 -8.32 18.82 11.88
N CYS A 584 -7.78 17.98 12.77
CA CYS A 584 -6.53 18.28 13.47
C CYS A 584 -5.32 18.31 12.53
N ILE A 585 -5.16 17.33 11.64
CA ILE A 585 -4.00 17.19 10.77
C ILE A 585 -4.00 18.26 9.68
N VAL A 586 -5.10 18.40 8.95
CA VAL A 586 -5.29 19.43 7.92
C VAL A 586 -5.23 20.82 8.55
N GLY A 587 -5.91 21.02 9.68
CA GLY A 587 -5.89 22.29 10.41
C GLY A 587 -4.49 22.71 10.85
N ASN A 588 -3.71 21.79 11.42
CA ASN A 588 -2.31 22.06 11.81
C ASN A 588 -1.43 22.41 10.62
N HIS A 589 -1.61 21.72 9.48
CA HIS A 589 -0.87 22.03 8.26
C HIS A 589 -1.24 23.41 7.72
N MET A 590 -2.54 23.75 7.69
CA MET A 590 -3.01 25.08 7.27
C MET A 590 -2.53 26.20 8.22
N ASP A 591 -2.47 25.93 9.53
CA ASP A 591 -1.88 26.83 10.53
C ASP A 591 -0.38 27.07 10.26
N PHE A 592 0.36 26.02 9.87
CA PHE A 592 1.75 26.14 9.42
C PHE A 592 1.86 27.04 8.18
N LEU A 593 1.02 26.81 7.15
CA LEU A 593 1.04 27.64 5.93
C LEU A 593 0.76 29.11 6.23
N ALA A 594 -0.22 29.39 7.08
CA ALA A 594 -0.56 30.74 7.52
C ALA A 594 0.59 31.38 8.32
N GLY A 595 1.26 30.60 9.18
CA GLY A 595 2.43 31.06 9.94
C GLY A 595 3.58 31.50 9.02
N VAL A 596 3.86 30.72 7.98
CA VAL A 596 4.87 31.06 6.97
C VAL A 596 4.48 32.32 6.18
N LEU A 597 3.22 32.43 5.73
CA LEU A 597 2.74 33.59 4.96
C LEU A 597 2.83 34.91 5.73
N VAL A 598 2.65 34.88 7.05
CA VAL A 598 2.81 36.05 7.93
C VAL A 598 4.29 36.35 8.21
N GLY A 599 5.21 35.49 7.80
CA GLY A 599 6.64 35.63 8.07
C GLY A 599 7.05 35.22 9.48
N LYS A 600 6.21 34.46 10.20
CA LYS A 600 6.56 33.92 11.53
C LYS A 600 7.53 32.75 11.44
N ILE A 601 7.57 32.08 10.29
CA ILE A 601 8.38 30.90 10.03
C ILE A 601 9.22 31.22 8.79
N ALA A 602 10.54 31.12 8.91
CA ALA A 602 11.45 31.29 7.79
C ALA A 602 11.56 29.97 7.00
N LEU A 603 11.34 30.04 5.69
CA LEU A 603 11.54 28.92 4.78
C LEU A 603 12.94 28.94 4.19
N ALA A 604 13.43 27.75 3.86
CA ALA A 604 14.68 27.61 3.13
C ALA A 604 14.47 27.18 1.66
N CYS A 605 13.24 26.86 1.27
CA CYS A 605 12.89 26.60 -0.12
C CYS A 605 12.73 27.90 -0.93
N HIS A 606 12.81 27.79 -2.27
CA HIS A 606 12.73 28.96 -3.14
C HIS A 606 11.31 29.58 -3.10
N PRO A 607 11.16 30.93 -3.06
CA PRO A 607 9.85 31.58 -2.96
C PRO A 607 8.85 31.16 -4.06
N THR A 608 9.34 30.89 -5.28
CA THR A 608 8.50 30.40 -6.39
C THR A 608 7.92 29.02 -6.12
N THR A 609 8.70 28.09 -5.56
CA THR A 609 8.24 26.73 -5.22
C THR A 609 7.21 26.80 -4.09
N TRP A 610 7.47 27.63 -3.08
CA TRP A 610 6.54 27.89 -1.99
C TRP A 610 5.20 28.46 -2.49
N LYS A 611 5.25 29.52 -3.30
CA LYS A 611 4.06 30.13 -3.89
C LYS A 611 3.26 29.10 -4.70
N ALA A 612 3.92 28.37 -5.61
CA ALA A 612 3.27 27.35 -6.42
C ALA A 612 2.62 26.24 -5.58
N TYR A 613 3.31 25.76 -4.54
CA TYR A 613 2.78 24.76 -3.62
C TYR A 613 1.51 25.23 -2.91
N VAL A 614 1.53 26.41 -2.29
CA VAL A 614 0.38 26.95 -1.54
C VAL A 614 -0.80 27.23 -2.46
N SER A 615 -0.56 27.92 -3.59
CA SER A 615 -1.62 28.26 -4.54
C SER A 615 -2.29 27.01 -5.13
N CYS A 616 -1.50 25.99 -5.48
CA CYS A 616 -2.05 24.73 -5.98
C CYS A 616 -2.79 23.96 -4.90
N LEU A 617 -2.22 23.84 -3.69
CA LEU A 617 -2.85 23.14 -2.58
C LEU A 617 -4.21 23.74 -2.23
N VAL A 618 -4.27 25.07 -2.05
CA VAL A 618 -5.53 25.77 -1.75
C VAL A 618 -6.51 25.65 -2.93
N GLY A 619 -6.04 25.79 -4.18
CA GLY A 619 -6.87 25.59 -5.36
C GLY A 619 -7.49 24.20 -5.44
N LEU A 620 -6.71 23.15 -5.16
CA LEU A 620 -7.20 21.78 -5.11
C LEU A 620 -8.22 21.58 -3.97
N MET A 621 -7.99 22.16 -2.79
CA MET A 621 -8.95 22.08 -1.68
C MET A 621 -10.27 22.78 -2.02
N VAL A 622 -10.22 23.98 -2.62
CA VAL A 622 -11.42 24.75 -2.98
C VAL A 622 -12.27 24.01 -4.01
N ASN A 623 -11.62 23.35 -4.98
CA ASN A 623 -12.30 22.68 -6.08
C ASN A 623 -12.79 21.27 -5.73
N PHE A 624 -12.00 20.51 -4.94
CA PHE A 624 -12.24 19.08 -4.74
C PHE A 624 -12.53 18.67 -3.30
N ALA A 625 -12.15 19.47 -2.30
CA ALA A 625 -12.33 19.14 -0.88
C ALA A 625 -12.89 20.34 -0.07
N PRO A 626 -14.04 20.93 -0.46
CA PRO A 626 -14.57 22.12 0.19
C PRO A 626 -14.94 21.88 1.66
N ALA A 627 -15.32 20.65 2.02
CA ALA A 627 -15.58 20.24 3.40
C ALA A 627 -14.37 20.49 4.32
N TRP A 628 -13.16 20.17 3.85
CA TRP A 628 -11.93 20.34 4.64
C TRP A 628 -11.66 21.81 4.95
N ILE A 629 -12.13 22.73 4.11
CA ILE A 629 -11.98 24.17 4.32
C ILE A 629 -12.90 24.64 5.46
N GLN A 630 -14.13 24.12 5.53
CA GLN A 630 -15.09 24.46 6.59
C GLN A 630 -14.60 24.04 7.98
N GLU A 631 -13.75 23.01 8.03
CA GLU A 631 -13.14 22.48 9.25
C GLU A 631 -11.97 23.32 9.78
N VAL A 632 -11.40 24.21 8.94
CA VAL A 632 -10.24 25.03 9.31
C VAL A 632 -10.70 26.26 10.10
N LYS A 633 -9.89 26.65 11.10
CA LYS A 633 -10.14 27.84 11.92
C LYS A 633 -10.28 29.08 11.03
N LEU A 634 -11.32 29.89 11.27
CA LEU A 634 -11.58 31.14 10.55
C LEU A 634 -10.39 32.10 10.52
N LYS A 635 -9.66 32.21 11.64
CA LYS A 635 -8.45 33.06 11.74
C LYS A 635 -7.38 32.64 10.71
N THR A 636 -7.21 31.34 10.52
CA THR A 636 -6.25 30.74 9.59
C THR A 636 -6.69 31.02 8.16
N LEU A 637 -7.97 30.79 7.84
CA LEU A 637 -8.53 31.10 6.52
C LEU A 637 -8.36 32.58 6.13
N ARG A 638 -8.63 33.53 7.04
CA ARG A 638 -8.41 34.97 6.79
C ARG A 638 -6.95 35.29 6.50
N THR A 639 -6.04 34.64 7.23
CA THR A 639 -4.60 34.86 7.10
C THR A 639 -4.08 34.31 5.77
N LEU A 640 -4.58 33.15 5.34
CA LEU A 640 -4.26 32.58 4.04
C LEU A 640 -4.82 33.45 2.91
N ALA A 641 -6.08 33.89 3.02
CA ALA A 641 -6.73 34.73 2.02
C ALA A 641 -6.02 36.10 1.87
N SER A 642 -5.56 36.71 2.97
CA SER A 642 -4.78 37.95 2.90
C SER A 642 -3.41 37.75 2.25
N GLY A 643 -2.73 36.62 2.53
CA GLY A 643 -1.49 36.23 1.88
C GLY A 643 -1.65 36.02 0.37
N LEU A 644 -2.69 35.28 -0.04
CA LEU A 644 -3.04 35.05 -1.46
C LEU A 644 -3.38 36.35 -2.18
N ARG A 645 -4.10 37.26 -1.52
CA ARG A 645 -4.36 38.61 -2.05
C ARG A 645 -3.04 39.38 -2.25
N GLY A 646 -2.11 39.28 -1.31
CA GLY A 646 -0.76 39.86 -1.42
C GLY A 646 0.05 39.31 -2.60
N TRP A 647 -0.30 38.11 -3.08
CA TRP A 647 0.28 37.49 -4.27
C TRP A 647 -0.51 37.71 -5.57
N HIS A 648 -1.54 38.56 -5.52
CA HIS A 648 -2.49 38.85 -6.59
C HIS A 648 -3.39 37.68 -7.02
N GLU A 649 -3.59 36.69 -6.14
CA GLU A 649 -4.51 35.56 -6.36
C GLU A 649 -5.86 35.81 -5.67
N CYS A 650 -6.48 36.94 -6.03
CA CYS A 650 -7.70 37.43 -5.38
C CYS A 650 -8.91 36.50 -5.58
N GLU A 651 -9.03 35.85 -6.75
CA GLU A 651 -10.11 34.90 -7.04
C GLU A 651 -10.02 33.67 -6.13
N LEU A 652 -8.80 33.14 -5.95
CA LEU A 652 -8.57 32.01 -5.06
C LEU A 652 -8.78 32.40 -3.59
N ALA A 653 -8.36 33.61 -3.20
CA ALA A 653 -8.59 34.15 -1.86
C ALA A 653 -10.09 34.29 -1.55
N LEU A 654 -10.88 34.78 -2.50
CA LEU A 654 -12.34 34.85 -2.38
C LEU A 654 -12.95 33.45 -2.28
N ALA A 655 -12.62 32.56 -3.21
CA ALA A 655 -13.18 31.22 -3.24
C ALA A 655 -12.85 30.43 -1.96
N LEU A 656 -11.66 30.62 -1.37
CA LEU A 656 -11.29 30.06 -0.07
C LEU A 656 -12.23 30.53 1.05
N LEU A 657 -12.54 31.83 1.11
CA LEU A 657 -13.43 32.39 2.14
C LEU A 657 -14.89 31.99 1.91
N GLU A 658 -15.35 31.94 0.67
CA GLU A 658 -16.70 31.50 0.30
C GLU A 658 -16.94 30.04 0.71
N ARG A 659 -15.92 29.18 0.57
CA ARG A 659 -15.98 27.77 0.99
C ARG A 659 -15.75 27.56 2.49
N GLY A 660 -15.36 28.60 3.25
CA GLY A 660 -15.12 28.56 4.69
C GLY A 660 -16.36 28.48 5.59
N GLY A 661 -17.55 28.32 5.00
CA GLY A 661 -18.83 28.20 5.72
C GLY A 661 -19.34 29.53 6.29
N VAL A 662 -20.41 29.45 7.10
CA VAL A 662 -21.17 30.64 7.58
C VAL A 662 -20.28 31.63 8.32
N ALA A 663 -19.31 31.14 9.10
CA ALA A 663 -18.39 31.97 9.87
C ALA A 663 -17.46 32.84 8.99
N ALA A 664 -17.20 32.43 7.75
CA ALA A 664 -16.31 33.13 6.81
C ALA A 664 -17.03 34.10 5.87
N ILE A 665 -18.37 34.03 5.75
CA ILE A 665 -19.17 34.85 4.83
C ILE A 665 -18.93 36.34 5.03
N GLY A 666 -18.84 36.82 6.28
CA GLY A 666 -18.56 38.24 6.56
C GLY A 666 -17.22 38.70 5.98
N SER A 667 -16.18 37.86 6.09
CA SER A 667 -14.86 38.16 5.53
C SER A 667 -14.81 38.02 4.00
N ALA A 668 -15.61 37.12 3.42
CA ALA A 668 -15.78 37.03 1.97
C ALA A 668 -16.46 38.30 1.40
N ALA A 669 -17.50 38.79 2.08
CA ALA A 669 -18.21 40.02 1.71
C ALA A 669 -17.33 41.27 1.81
N GLU A 670 -16.51 41.38 2.86
CA GLU A 670 -15.53 42.47 2.98
C GLU A 670 -14.53 42.46 1.81
N LEU A 671 -14.04 41.27 1.43
CA LEU A 671 -13.08 41.13 0.33
C LEU A 671 -13.73 41.43 -1.03
N SER A 672 -14.98 41.01 -1.25
CA SER A 672 -15.70 41.27 -2.50
C SER A 672 -16.02 42.76 -2.69
N VAL A 673 -16.39 43.46 -1.60
CA VAL A 673 -16.56 44.93 -1.60
C VAL A 673 -15.23 45.64 -1.86
N ALA A 674 -14.13 45.18 -1.27
CA ALA A 674 -12.81 45.75 -1.53
C ALA A 674 -12.37 45.58 -2.99
N LEU A 675 -12.68 44.43 -3.61
CA LEU A 675 -12.38 44.15 -5.01
C LEU A 675 -13.26 44.97 -5.96
N SER A 676 -14.56 45.12 -5.66
CA SER A 676 -15.47 45.94 -6.47
C SER A 676 -15.12 47.42 -6.40
N MET A 677 -14.72 47.94 -5.24
CA MET A 677 -14.19 49.31 -5.11
C MET A 677 -12.90 49.51 -5.90
N TRP A 678 -12.00 48.53 -5.92
CA TRP A 678 -10.78 48.57 -6.73
C TRP A 678 -11.09 48.58 -8.23
N TYR A 679 -11.99 47.71 -8.68
CA TYR A 679 -12.48 47.68 -10.06
C TYR A 679 -13.16 49.00 -10.44
N PHE A 680 -13.97 49.58 -9.56
CA PHE A 680 -14.64 50.86 -9.78
C PHE A 680 -13.64 52.04 -9.83
N CYS A 681 -12.58 52.01 -9.01
CA CYS A 681 -11.51 52.99 -9.09
C CYS A 681 -10.68 52.85 -10.37
N LEU A 682 -10.37 51.62 -10.80
CA LEU A 682 -9.64 51.34 -12.05
C LEU A 682 -10.44 51.73 -13.29
N THR A 683 -11.74 51.41 -13.34
CA THR A 683 -12.61 51.87 -14.43
C THR A 683 -12.85 53.36 -14.37
N GLY A 684 -12.99 53.96 -13.18
CA GLY A 684 -13.05 55.41 -13.00
C GLY A 684 -11.78 56.14 -13.47
N PHE A 685 -10.59 55.60 -13.17
CA PHE A 685 -9.30 56.13 -13.65
C PHE A 685 -9.12 55.94 -15.16
N ALA A 686 -9.48 54.76 -15.69
CA ALA A 686 -9.40 54.49 -17.13
C ALA A 686 -10.38 55.36 -17.93
N VAL A 687 -11.58 55.63 -17.40
CA VAL A 687 -12.57 56.52 -18.02
C VAL A 687 -12.13 57.97 -17.95
N THR A 688 -11.51 58.41 -16.85
CA THR A 688 -10.95 59.78 -16.75
C THR A 688 -9.71 59.96 -17.63
N GLU A 689 -8.83 58.97 -17.75
CA GLU A 689 -7.74 59.00 -18.74
C GLU A 689 -8.26 58.97 -20.17
N LEU A 690 -9.26 58.13 -20.50
CA LEU A 690 -9.89 58.12 -21.83
C LEU A 690 -10.56 59.45 -22.14
N LEU A 691 -11.22 60.09 -21.17
CA LEU A 691 -11.80 61.44 -21.30
C LEU A 691 -10.72 62.50 -21.52
N LEU A 692 -9.61 62.44 -20.78
CA LEU A 692 -8.46 63.34 -20.96
C LEU A 692 -7.78 63.14 -22.33
N ILE A 693 -7.67 61.91 -22.81
CA ILE A 693 -7.13 61.58 -24.13
C ILE A 693 -8.10 62.01 -25.24
N LEU A 694 -9.42 61.84 -25.06
CA LEU A 694 -10.45 62.34 -25.98
C LEU A 694 -10.48 63.88 -26.03
N GLU A 695 -10.27 64.54 -24.90
CA GLU A 695 -10.21 65.99 -24.83
C GLU A 695 -8.91 66.54 -25.44
N ALA A 696 -7.79 65.86 -25.22
CA ALA A 696 -6.50 66.17 -25.84
C ALA A 696 -6.54 65.95 -27.37
N THR A 697 -7.15 64.87 -27.84
CA THR A 697 -7.33 64.57 -29.28
C THR A 697 -8.33 65.51 -29.96
N SER A 698 -9.39 65.94 -29.26
CA SER A 698 -10.32 67.00 -29.72
C SER A 698 -9.62 68.35 -29.89
N ARG A 699 -8.79 68.76 -28.92
CA ARG A 699 -8.01 70.01 -28.98
C ARG A 699 -6.98 69.98 -30.13
N THR A 700 -6.31 68.84 -30.35
CA THR A 700 -5.39 68.66 -31.49
C THR A 700 -6.12 68.62 -32.83
N LEU A 701 -7.29 67.98 -32.94
CA LEU A 701 -8.09 68.00 -34.17
C LEU A 701 -8.60 69.41 -34.51
N SER A 702 -8.94 70.22 -33.50
CA SER A 702 -9.32 71.63 -33.66
C SER A 702 -8.15 72.47 -34.18
N TYR A 703 -6.94 72.23 -33.64
CA TYR A 703 -5.71 72.89 -34.10
C TYR A 703 -5.34 72.49 -35.53
N ILE A 704 -5.45 71.20 -35.88
CA ILE A 704 -5.21 70.69 -37.24
C ILE A 704 -6.26 71.23 -38.23
N ARG A 705 -7.53 71.39 -37.83
CA ARG A 705 -8.55 72.03 -38.68
C ARG A 705 -8.29 73.52 -38.91
N LYS A 706 -7.73 74.24 -37.93
CA LYS A 706 -7.25 75.63 -38.10
C LYS A 706 -6.04 75.70 -39.02
N LEU A 707 -5.05 74.82 -38.86
CA LEU A 707 -3.89 74.74 -39.76
C LEU A 707 -4.30 74.39 -41.20
N ARG A 708 -5.25 73.47 -41.39
CA ARG A 708 -5.74 73.05 -42.71
C ARG A 708 -6.57 74.13 -43.42
N ARG A 709 -7.21 75.03 -42.68
CA ARG A 709 -7.85 76.24 -43.22
C ARG A 709 -6.81 77.30 -43.63
N GLY A 710 -5.74 77.45 -42.85
CA GLY A 710 -4.59 78.29 -43.21
C GLY A 710 -3.87 77.81 -44.47
N LEU A 711 -3.59 76.50 -44.58
CA LEU A 711 -2.88 75.90 -45.71
C LEU A 711 -3.69 75.93 -47.03
N ARG A 712 -5.03 75.86 -46.96
CA ARG A 712 -5.90 76.00 -48.15
C ARG A 712 -5.92 77.42 -48.72
N MET A 713 -5.67 78.44 -47.90
CA MET A 713 -5.53 79.83 -48.38
C MET A 713 -4.22 80.00 -49.15
N THR A 714 -3.13 79.38 -48.70
CA THR A 714 -1.81 79.48 -49.34
C THR A 714 -1.72 78.72 -50.67
N VAL A 715 -2.37 77.56 -50.78
CA VAL A 715 -2.34 76.74 -52.02
C VAL A 715 -3.19 77.33 -53.16
N ARG A 716 -4.21 78.15 -52.86
CA ARG A 716 -4.99 78.86 -53.90
C ARG A 716 -4.24 80.02 -54.55
N VAL A 717 -3.19 80.55 -53.92
CA VAL A 717 -2.35 81.61 -54.50
C VAL A 717 -1.30 81.05 -55.47
N PHE A 718 -0.89 79.79 -55.32
CA PHE A 718 0.17 79.19 -56.15
C PHE A 718 -0.33 78.36 -57.36
N SER A 719 -1.63 78.10 -57.48
CA SER A 719 -2.23 77.24 -58.52
C SER A 719 -2.64 77.98 -59.82
N GLY A 720 -2.12 79.19 -60.06
CA GLY A 720 -2.48 80.04 -61.20
C GLY A 720 -1.58 79.94 -62.44
N ILE A 721 -0.53 79.11 -62.44
CA ILE A 721 0.49 79.14 -63.50
C ILE A 721 0.81 77.71 -63.97
N ILE A 722 0.44 77.45 -65.24
CA ILE A 722 0.86 76.40 -66.18
C ILE A 722 -0.12 75.23 -66.43
N LEU A 723 -0.50 75.16 -67.71
CA LEU A 723 -1.42 74.24 -68.40
C LEU A 723 -0.80 72.84 -68.68
N SER A 724 -1.65 71.79 -68.54
CA SER A 724 -2.07 70.72 -69.49
C SER A 724 -1.31 70.46 -70.82
N PRO A 725 -1.50 69.29 -71.54
CA PRO A 725 -2.10 67.97 -71.18
C PRO A 725 -1.47 66.70 -71.87
N THR A 726 -2.14 65.54 -71.67
CA THR A 726 -2.24 64.26 -72.48
C THR A 726 -1.46 63.04 -71.97
N ARG A 727 -1.93 61.76 -71.96
CA ARG A 727 -3.22 61.06 -72.22
C ARG A 727 -3.06 59.55 -71.81
N LEU A 728 -4.19 58.85 -71.63
CA LEU A 728 -4.48 57.39 -71.85
C LEU A 728 -4.17 56.35 -70.74
N THR A 729 -5.18 55.88 -69.98
CA THR A 729 -6.01 54.61 -70.09
C THR A 729 -5.43 53.40 -69.32
N LYS A 730 -6.16 52.46 -68.67
CA LYS A 730 -7.60 52.12 -68.49
C LYS A 730 -7.68 50.99 -67.41
N LYS A 731 -8.76 50.99 -66.59
CA LYS A 731 -9.64 49.87 -66.16
C LYS A 731 -9.04 48.59 -65.49
N LYS A 732 -9.70 47.85 -64.59
CA LYS A 732 -10.96 47.90 -63.81
C LYS A 732 -10.90 46.73 -62.79
N SER A 733 -11.57 46.90 -61.65
CA SER A 733 -11.99 45.93 -60.62
C SER A 733 -13.12 44.97 -61.13
N PRO A 734 -13.90 44.19 -60.33
CA PRO A 734 -13.95 43.99 -58.86
C PRO A 734 -14.36 42.56 -58.32
N SER A 735 -14.32 42.42 -56.98
CA SER A 735 -15.36 41.91 -56.04
C SER A 735 -15.79 40.43 -55.83
N LEU A 736 -15.88 40.11 -54.52
CA LEU A 736 -17.02 39.63 -53.69
C LEU A 736 -16.99 38.19 -53.09
N HIS A 737 -17.27 38.15 -51.76
CA HIS A 737 -17.52 37.10 -50.73
C HIS A 737 -18.70 36.12 -51.06
N PRO A 738 -19.19 35.12 -50.22
CA PRO A 738 -19.26 35.04 -48.72
C PRO A 738 -19.37 33.65 -48.00
N PHE A 739 -19.56 33.70 -46.66
CA PHE A 739 -20.40 32.87 -45.72
C PHE A 739 -19.91 31.61 -44.93
N ASP A 740 -20.04 31.71 -43.59
CA ASP A 740 -20.92 30.94 -42.66
C ASP A 740 -20.37 30.22 -41.39
N PHE A 741 -21.20 30.32 -40.34
CA PHE A 741 -21.13 29.93 -38.92
C PHE A 741 -21.30 28.41 -38.66
N TYR A 742 -20.79 27.88 -37.51
CA TYR A 742 -21.59 27.28 -36.39
C TYR A 742 -20.74 26.71 -35.22
N PHE A 743 -21.33 26.76 -34.03
CA PHE A 743 -20.98 26.21 -32.71
C PHE A 743 -20.99 24.67 -32.62
N CYS A 744 -20.18 24.04 -31.75
CA CYS A 744 -20.63 23.21 -30.61
C CYS A 744 -19.48 22.58 -29.79
N ALA A 745 -19.80 22.23 -28.54
CA ALA A 745 -18.95 21.76 -27.46
C ALA A 745 -18.59 20.25 -27.52
N GLU A 746 -17.45 19.91 -26.91
CA GLU A 746 -17.28 18.90 -25.85
C GLU A 746 -15.92 19.10 -25.15
#